data_AF-A0A292GRK2-F1
#
_entry.id   AF-A0A292GRK2-F1
#
_cell.length_a   1.000
_cell.length_b   1.000
_cell.length_c   1.000
_cell.angle_alpha   90.00
_cell.angle_beta   90.00
_cell.angle_gamma   90.00
#
_symmetry.space_group_name_H-M   'P 1'
#
loop_
_entity.id
_entity.type
_entity.pdbx_description
1 polymer ?
#
loop_
_entity_poly.entity_id
_entity_poly.type
_entity_poly.pdbx_seq_one_letter_code
_entity_poly.pdbx_strand_id
1 'polypeptide(L)'
;MSKGRFKICRFGSLALVLAGSAPAAAQSVLPEPAAPFAGKIGETYADSVPAFPKRPVAPKGAPNVLLIMTDDVGFGAASTFGGPIPTPNLDRLATRGLIYNRFHTTAMCSPTRAALLTGRNHHAVGNGIVANLSTGFPGYDNIMPKSAATIAEVLRQNGYNTAMFGKHHNAPEADVSPAGPFDLWPTGLGFEYFYGFMAAETNQFTPALYRGTTSIPTLSEGVLDKSLADEAIHWIHDQKSAAPDKPFFVYYATGSTHAPVQAPADWIAKFSGKFDKGWDTVRAETYARQLKMGIIPRGTVNTARPEGITAWQDLSPDERRINARMMEAYAGMLAYQDDQIGRVLDELDRMGESHNTLVMFIEGDNGAAAEAGPNGSTNPMAAFANGMPEDLQSLLANLDQVGGPQTISNYGYGWAWATNAPFRLFKQYASHLGGTRNGLVVSWPDHIRDRGIRSQFTHVTDIVPTILEATGVSAPQRVNGVDQQRMDGISFTYSFDAPTAPERHERQYFEMMGNRAIYDHGWLASTTPVNKPWKRGDGSKLPTDYAWELYDLQHDFSQAHDLASREPGRLKEMQALFRNEAEKNHVYPLDDRLTLARFGAAQAQHPQHSDYTYWGAGTSIPSVNTAGLLARSFRITAQVELPEAANGAVLSLGSRFGGWSFYLKDGRPVALMAASQLAGDQSRVAAKRPLQAGMTKLVFDFAYDGGANAGGEMLIRADDREIARGRITRTISKLPEMTDTLDIGFDADTPVTDDYAPGGKFTGRIIRVDVEPGKQGMPGPVAAH
;
A
#
# COMPACT_ATOMS: atom_id res chain seq x y z
N MET A 1 1.59 -106.35 -2.06
CA MET A 1 0.13 -106.46 -1.85
C MET A 1 -0.48 -105.07 -1.81
N SER A 2 -1.50 -104.85 -2.64
CA SER A 2 -2.66 -103.95 -2.45
C SER A 2 -2.48 -102.43 -2.24
N LYS A 3 -2.91 -101.67 -3.27
CA LYS A 3 -3.84 -100.50 -3.29
C LYS A 3 -3.47 -99.26 -2.43
N GLY A 4 -3.61 -98.00 -2.85
CA GLY A 4 -4.24 -97.39 -4.02
C GLY A 4 -4.81 -95.99 -3.67
N ARG A 5 -4.39 -94.98 -4.45
CA ARG A 5 -5.14 -93.79 -4.98
C ARG A 5 -5.71 -92.65 -4.09
N PHE A 6 -5.16 -91.44 -4.36
CA PHE A 6 -5.74 -90.14 -4.81
C PHE A 6 -6.79 -89.32 -4.00
N LYS A 7 -6.49 -88.01 -3.83
CA LYS A 7 -7.23 -86.78 -4.27
C LYS A 7 -6.47 -85.50 -3.82
N ILE A 8 -5.88 -84.67 -4.70
CA ILE A 8 -6.38 -83.52 -5.52
C ILE A 8 -6.47 -82.14 -4.79
N CYS A 9 -5.61 -81.22 -5.29
CA CYS A 9 -5.68 -79.75 -5.48
C CYS A 9 -5.93 -78.73 -4.34
N ARG A 10 -5.03 -77.74 -4.22
CA ARG A 10 -5.14 -76.40 -4.88
C ARG A 10 -3.87 -75.54 -4.68
N PHE A 11 -3.42 -74.89 -5.76
CA PHE A 11 -2.44 -73.81 -5.77
C PHE A 11 -3.10 -72.48 -5.35
N GLY A 12 -2.37 -71.65 -4.61
CA GLY A 12 -2.72 -70.26 -4.31
C GLY A 12 -1.47 -69.45 -4.03
N SER A 13 -1.07 -68.61 -4.99
CA SER A 13 0.05 -67.66 -4.91
C SER A 13 -0.32 -66.51 -3.98
N LEU A 14 0.55 -66.18 -3.02
CA LEU A 14 0.41 -65.04 -2.12
C LEU A 14 1.23 -63.87 -2.66
N ALA A 15 0.56 -62.81 -3.14
CA ALA A 15 1.16 -61.53 -3.46
C ALA A 15 1.23 -60.68 -2.18
N LEU A 16 2.43 -60.23 -1.81
CA LEU A 16 2.66 -59.32 -0.68
C LEU A 16 2.51 -57.88 -1.19
N VAL A 17 1.44 -57.19 -0.80
CA VAL A 17 1.29 -55.74 -1.00
C VAL A 17 1.85 -55.05 0.24
N LEU A 18 3.02 -54.41 0.11
CA LEU A 18 3.55 -53.46 1.08
C LEU A 18 2.97 -52.08 0.75
N ALA A 19 1.82 -51.76 1.34
CA ALA A 19 1.32 -50.40 1.42
C ALA A 19 1.99 -49.71 2.63
N GLY A 20 3.06 -48.96 2.37
CA GLY A 20 3.58 -48.00 3.33
C GLY A 20 2.65 -46.79 3.36
N SER A 21 1.73 -46.75 4.31
CA SER A 21 1.02 -45.53 4.68
C SER A 21 2.04 -44.56 5.31
N ALA A 22 2.42 -43.52 4.58
CA ALA A 22 3.02 -42.34 5.18
C ALA A 22 2.05 -41.81 6.27
N PRO A 23 2.53 -41.40 7.46
CA PRO A 23 1.64 -40.80 8.44
C PRO A 23 1.05 -39.53 7.81
N ALA A 24 -0.28 -39.47 7.75
CA ALA A 24 -0.99 -38.22 7.45
C ALA A 24 -0.42 -37.16 8.39
N ALA A 25 0.16 -36.09 7.83
CA ALA A 25 0.72 -35.00 8.60
C ALA A 25 -0.33 -34.56 9.63
N ALA A 26 0.01 -34.70 10.92
CA ALA A 26 -0.88 -34.27 11.98
C ALA A 26 -1.24 -32.81 11.73
N GLN A 27 -2.54 -32.54 11.65
CA GLN A 27 -3.08 -31.22 11.33
C GLN A 27 -2.63 -30.21 12.40
N SER A 28 -2.06 -29.06 12.00
CA SER A 28 -1.48 -28.10 12.95
C SER A 28 -2.53 -27.17 13.55
N VAL A 29 -2.50 -27.05 14.89
CA VAL A 29 -3.32 -26.12 15.70
C VAL A 29 -2.36 -25.17 16.41
N LEU A 30 -2.60 -23.86 16.30
CA LEU A 30 -1.77 -22.80 16.86
C LEU A 30 -2.55 -21.99 17.91
N PRO A 31 -1.97 -21.66 19.08
CA PRO A 31 -0.67 -22.15 19.55
C PRO A 31 -0.72 -23.65 19.86
N GLU A 32 0.44 -24.31 19.86
CA GLU A 32 0.52 -25.69 20.33
C GLU A 32 0.00 -25.77 21.78
N PRO A 33 -0.77 -26.83 22.12
CA PRO A 33 -1.22 -27.03 23.50
C PRO A 33 -0.03 -27.05 24.45
N ALA A 34 -0.20 -26.41 25.62
CA ALA A 34 0.84 -26.39 26.64
C ALA A 34 1.26 -27.83 26.99
N ALA A 35 2.55 -28.13 26.78
CA ALA A 35 3.10 -29.43 27.14
C ALA A 35 2.95 -29.65 28.66
N PRO A 36 2.58 -30.86 29.11
CA PRO A 36 2.61 -31.20 30.53
C PRO A 36 3.98 -30.91 31.16
N PHE A 37 4.00 -30.58 32.44
CA PHE A 37 5.24 -30.37 33.17
C PHE A 37 6.13 -31.63 33.06
N ALA A 38 7.30 -31.46 32.45
CA ALA A 38 8.23 -32.56 32.19
C ALA A 38 9.08 -32.95 33.41
N GLY A 39 8.98 -32.18 34.50
CA GLY A 39 9.69 -32.44 35.73
C GLY A 39 8.91 -33.35 36.68
N LYS A 40 9.28 -33.32 37.96
CA LYS A 40 8.61 -34.03 39.05
C LYS A 40 8.28 -33.05 40.18
N ILE A 41 7.07 -33.11 40.70
CA ILE A 41 6.66 -32.33 41.87
C ILE A 41 6.62 -33.26 43.09
N GLY A 42 7.48 -32.98 44.07
CA GLY A 42 7.50 -33.61 45.38
C GLY A 42 6.84 -32.74 46.46
N GLU A 43 6.94 -33.13 47.72
CA GLU A 43 6.43 -32.34 48.86
C GLU A 43 7.25 -31.05 49.08
N THR A 44 8.54 -31.09 48.73
CA THR A 44 9.49 -29.98 48.85
C THR A 44 10.29 -29.80 47.55
N TYR A 45 11.06 -28.70 47.46
CA TYR A 45 11.98 -28.52 46.33
C TYR A 45 13.10 -29.58 46.31
N ALA A 46 13.38 -30.25 47.44
CA ALA A 46 14.45 -31.23 47.55
C ALA A 46 14.11 -32.58 46.90
N ASP A 47 12.83 -32.93 46.81
CA ASP A 47 12.32 -34.15 46.15
C ASP A 47 11.60 -33.86 44.81
N SER A 48 11.68 -32.62 44.36
CA SER A 48 11.19 -32.15 43.06
C SER A 48 12.31 -32.09 42.00
N VAL A 49 11.94 -32.24 40.73
CA VAL A 49 12.80 -32.01 39.57
C VAL A 49 12.19 -30.86 38.77
N PRO A 50 12.83 -29.68 38.69
CA PRO A 50 12.31 -28.58 37.89
C PRO A 50 12.47 -28.85 36.40
N ALA A 51 11.54 -28.36 35.60
CA ALA A 51 11.62 -28.31 34.15
C ALA A 51 10.96 -27.03 33.64
N PHE A 52 11.59 -26.37 32.66
CA PHE A 52 10.95 -25.25 31.98
C PHE A 52 10.07 -25.75 30.82
N PRO A 53 8.94 -25.08 30.53
CA PRO A 53 8.20 -25.32 29.30
C PRO A 53 9.10 -25.11 28.08
N LYS A 54 8.98 -26.01 27.09
CA LYS A 54 9.65 -25.83 25.81
C LYS A 54 8.96 -24.69 25.04
N ARG A 55 9.75 -23.74 24.55
CA ARG A 55 9.25 -22.71 23.63
C ARG A 55 9.16 -23.27 22.22
N PRO A 56 8.24 -22.78 21.38
CA PRO A 56 8.24 -23.10 19.95
C PRO A 56 9.59 -22.73 19.33
N VAL A 57 10.07 -23.60 18.44
CA VAL A 57 11.30 -23.38 17.67
C VAL A 57 10.99 -23.62 16.19
N ALA A 58 11.63 -22.83 15.32
CA ALA A 58 11.48 -23.02 13.88
C ALA A 58 11.96 -24.42 13.45
N PRO A 59 11.40 -24.98 12.35
CA PRO A 59 11.90 -26.22 11.78
C PRO A 59 13.41 -26.15 11.54
N LYS A 60 14.09 -27.28 11.75
CA LYS A 60 15.55 -27.34 11.61
C LYS A 60 15.96 -26.95 10.19
N GLY A 61 16.83 -25.96 10.07
CA GLY A 61 17.35 -25.47 8.80
C GLY A 61 16.42 -24.49 8.07
N ALA A 62 15.31 -24.08 8.69
CA ALA A 62 14.42 -23.12 8.08
C ALA A 62 15.15 -21.79 7.80
N PRO A 63 14.91 -21.15 6.63
CA PRO A 63 15.64 -19.96 6.22
C PRO A 63 15.16 -18.72 6.97
N ASN A 64 15.98 -17.67 7.00
CA ASN A 64 15.40 -16.33 7.18
C ASN A 64 14.55 -16.00 5.95
N VAL A 65 13.53 -15.16 6.10
CA VAL A 65 12.66 -14.74 4.99
C VAL A 65 12.66 -13.21 4.93
N LEU A 66 13.06 -12.68 3.77
CA LEU A 66 12.96 -11.26 3.44
C LEU A 66 11.98 -11.09 2.28
N LEU A 67 10.76 -10.67 2.61
CA LEU A 67 9.71 -10.40 1.65
C LEU A 67 9.68 -8.90 1.36
N ILE A 68 10.06 -8.51 0.15
CA ILE A 68 10.13 -7.12 -0.30
C ILE A 68 8.97 -6.84 -1.25
N MET A 69 8.30 -5.70 -1.07
CA MET A 69 7.26 -5.22 -1.97
C MET A 69 7.40 -3.72 -2.19
N THR A 70 7.55 -3.32 -3.47
CA THR A 70 7.54 -1.91 -3.88
C THR A 70 6.13 -1.48 -4.29
N ASP A 71 5.88 -0.17 -4.31
CA ASP A 71 4.56 0.44 -4.46
C ASP A 71 4.42 1.13 -5.82
N ASP A 72 3.35 0.85 -6.56
CA ASP A 72 3.03 1.44 -7.87
C ASP A 72 4.11 1.32 -8.98
N VAL A 73 5.01 0.32 -8.88
CA VAL A 73 6.04 0.11 -9.92
C VAL A 73 5.47 -0.69 -11.10
N GLY A 74 5.48 -0.08 -12.29
CA GLY A 74 5.07 -0.75 -13.52
C GLY A 74 6.06 -1.84 -13.98
N PHE A 75 5.55 -2.89 -14.62
CA PHE A 75 6.35 -4.06 -15.04
C PHE A 75 7.61 -3.72 -15.85
N GLY A 76 7.57 -2.67 -16.66
CA GLY A 76 8.66 -2.20 -17.51
C GLY A 76 9.38 -0.95 -16.98
N ALA A 77 9.29 -0.65 -15.69
CA ALA A 77 9.99 0.48 -15.07
C ALA A 77 11.47 0.15 -14.74
N ALA A 78 11.69 -0.96 -14.04
CA ALA A 78 13.00 -1.40 -13.57
C ALA A 78 13.83 -2.11 -14.64
N SER A 79 15.16 -1.93 -14.59
CA SER A 79 16.11 -2.55 -15.54
C SER A 79 16.02 -4.07 -15.54
N THR A 80 15.70 -4.69 -14.40
CA THR A 80 15.55 -6.14 -14.25
C THR A 80 14.50 -6.73 -15.19
N PHE A 81 13.44 -5.95 -15.48
CA PHE A 81 12.36 -6.31 -16.39
C PHE A 81 12.44 -5.52 -17.71
N GLY A 82 13.63 -5.02 -18.06
CA GLY A 82 13.94 -4.34 -19.31
C GLY A 82 13.62 -2.83 -19.35
N GLY A 83 13.22 -2.26 -18.22
CA GLY A 83 12.91 -0.84 -18.07
C GLY A 83 14.12 0.09 -18.16
N PRO A 84 13.89 1.41 -18.20
CA PRO A 84 14.96 2.41 -18.35
C PRO A 84 15.64 2.78 -17.04
N ILE A 85 15.08 2.41 -15.89
CA ILE A 85 15.57 2.84 -14.57
C ILE A 85 16.48 1.75 -13.99
N PRO A 86 17.74 2.07 -13.63
CA PRO A 86 18.66 1.09 -13.07
C PRO A 86 18.22 0.65 -11.66
N THR A 87 18.10 -0.66 -11.47
CA THR A 87 17.82 -1.32 -10.18
C THR A 87 18.88 -2.41 -9.93
N PRO A 88 20.16 -2.03 -9.72
CA PRO A 88 21.28 -2.97 -9.67
C PRO A 88 21.16 -4.02 -8.55
N ASN A 89 20.47 -3.74 -7.46
CA ASN A 89 20.29 -4.70 -6.38
C ASN A 89 19.23 -5.75 -6.72
N LEU A 90 18.12 -5.33 -7.33
CA LEU A 90 17.16 -6.26 -7.91
C LEU A 90 17.78 -7.08 -9.06
N ASP A 91 18.59 -6.45 -9.91
CA ASP A 91 19.36 -7.13 -10.97
C ASP A 91 20.27 -8.19 -10.36
N ARG A 92 21.00 -7.85 -9.29
CA ARG A 92 21.88 -8.79 -8.57
C ARG A 92 21.08 -9.99 -8.02
N LEU A 93 19.93 -9.78 -7.39
CA LEU A 93 19.06 -10.87 -6.94
C LEU A 93 18.61 -11.76 -8.12
N ALA A 94 18.22 -11.15 -9.23
CA ALA A 94 17.79 -11.85 -10.43
C ALA A 94 18.91 -12.70 -11.05
N THR A 95 20.15 -12.19 -11.13
CA THR A 95 21.30 -12.94 -11.66
C THR A 95 21.64 -14.19 -10.85
N ARG A 96 21.37 -14.18 -9.54
CA ARG A 96 21.58 -15.32 -8.64
C ARG A 96 20.28 -16.03 -8.24
N GLY A 97 19.18 -15.75 -8.92
CA GLY A 97 17.85 -16.25 -8.59
C GLY A 97 16.99 -16.52 -9.82
N LEU A 98 15.69 -16.40 -9.61
CA LEU A 98 14.63 -16.69 -10.57
C LEU A 98 13.83 -15.43 -10.85
N ILE A 99 13.50 -15.19 -12.13
CA ILE A 99 12.63 -14.09 -12.56
C ILE A 99 11.28 -14.68 -12.96
N TYR A 100 10.20 -14.26 -12.31
CA TYR A 100 8.84 -14.62 -12.69
C TYR A 100 8.25 -13.50 -13.56
N ASN A 101 7.98 -13.79 -14.82
CA ASN A 101 7.46 -12.81 -15.80
C ASN A 101 5.93 -12.91 -15.99
N ARG A 102 5.27 -13.85 -15.31
CA ARG A 102 3.81 -14.05 -15.25
C ARG A 102 3.32 -14.09 -13.80
N PHE A 103 3.87 -13.20 -12.96
CA PHE A 103 3.40 -12.96 -11.60
C PHE A 103 2.31 -11.88 -11.58
N HIS A 104 1.24 -12.11 -10.82
CA HIS A 104 0.07 -11.23 -10.82
C HIS A 104 -0.33 -10.76 -9.41
N THR A 105 -0.83 -9.54 -9.35
CA THR A 105 -1.38 -8.83 -8.20
C THR A 105 -2.86 -8.49 -8.46
N THR A 106 -3.52 -7.80 -7.52
CA THR A 106 -4.97 -7.53 -7.60
C THR A 106 -5.34 -6.26 -8.37
N ALA A 107 -4.34 -5.48 -8.83
CA ALA A 107 -4.44 -4.13 -9.42
C ALA A 107 -4.66 -2.96 -8.44
N MET A 108 -4.66 -3.19 -7.12
CA MET A 108 -4.62 -2.14 -6.10
C MET A 108 -3.81 -2.56 -4.86
N CYS A 109 -3.27 -1.57 -4.16
CA CYS A 109 -2.33 -1.76 -3.07
C CYS A 109 -2.88 -2.52 -1.84
N SER A 110 -3.88 -2.00 -1.12
CA SER A 110 -4.40 -2.72 0.07
C SER A 110 -4.96 -4.11 -0.27
N PRO A 111 -5.70 -4.31 -1.38
CA PRO A 111 -6.18 -5.64 -1.76
C PRO A 111 -5.03 -6.62 -2.06
N THR A 112 -3.97 -6.17 -2.73
CA THR A 112 -2.76 -6.99 -2.95
C THR A 112 -2.08 -7.36 -1.64
N ARG A 113 -1.92 -6.41 -0.71
CA ARG A 113 -1.23 -6.63 0.57
C ARG A 113 -2.02 -7.58 1.49
N ALA A 114 -3.35 -7.49 1.52
CA ALA A 114 -4.19 -8.45 2.23
C ALA A 114 -4.06 -9.86 1.65
N ALA A 115 -4.06 -9.98 0.32
CA ALA A 115 -3.89 -11.26 -0.36
C ALA A 115 -2.49 -11.86 -0.15
N LEU A 116 -1.45 -11.01 -0.17
CA LEU A 116 -0.07 -11.35 0.12
C LEU A 116 0.09 -11.91 1.53
N LEU A 117 -0.43 -11.21 2.53
CA LEU A 117 -0.18 -11.57 3.93
C LEU A 117 -0.96 -12.82 4.34
N THR A 118 -2.06 -13.13 3.67
CA THR A 118 -2.97 -14.23 4.06
C THR A 118 -2.94 -15.43 3.12
N GLY A 119 -2.39 -15.31 1.91
CA GLY A 119 -2.41 -16.37 0.88
C GLY A 119 -3.81 -16.65 0.32
N ARG A 120 -4.73 -15.69 0.45
CA ARG A 120 -6.16 -15.82 0.14
C ARG A 120 -6.63 -14.66 -0.71
N ASN A 121 -7.71 -14.86 -1.45
CA ASN A 121 -8.23 -13.81 -2.31
C ASN A 121 -8.72 -12.61 -1.49
N HIS A 122 -8.45 -11.41 -2.00
CA HIS A 122 -8.64 -10.16 -1.25
C HIS A 122 -10.09 -9.91 -0.81
N HIS A 123 -11.10 -10.24 -1.64
CA HIS A 123 -12.51 -10.18 -1.24
C HIS A 123 -12.88 -11.22 -0.17
N ALA A 124 -12.28 -12.42 -0.21
CA ALA A 124 -12.53 -13.47 0.79
C ALA A 124 -11.99 -13.10 2.18
N VAL A 125 -11.21 -12.01 2.28
CA VAL A 125 -10.67 -11.46 3.53
C VAL A 125 -11.10 -10.00 3.76
N GLY A 126 -12.21 -9.57 3.16
CA GLY A 126 -12.80 -8.23 3.43
C GLY A 126 -12.15 -7.06 2.69
N ASN A 127 -11.08 -7.28 1.92
CA ASN A 127 -10.27 -6.23 1.29
C ASN A 127 -10.51 -6.15 -0.24
N GLY A 128 -11.78 -6.04 -0.65
CA GLY A 128 -12.19 -5.89 -2.06
C GLY A 128 -11.75 -4.58 -2.70
N ILE A 129 -11.50 -3.55 -1.90
CA ILE A 129 -11.10 -2.20 -2.30
C ILE A 129 -10.21 -1.57 -1.22
N VAL A 130 -9.52 -0.48 -1.54
CA VAL A 130 -8.77 0.32 -0.57
C VAL A 130 -9.60 0.75 0.64
N ALA A 131 -8.96 0.83 1.82
CA ALA A 131 -9.63 1.14 3.09
C ALA A 131 -10.44 2.44 3.03
N ASN A 132 -9.92 3.44 2.29
CA ASN A 132 -10.55 4.75 2.10
C ASN A 132 -11.83 4.74 1.24
N LEU A 133 -12.18 3.60 0.64
CA LEU A 133 -13.32 3.40 -0.25
C LEU A 133 -14.19 2.20 0.14
N SER A 134 -14.05 1.73 1.38
CA SER A 134 -14.87 0.66 1.95
C SER A 134 -16.37 1.02 1.97
N THR A 135 -17.23 0.00 1.86
CA THR A 135 -18.69 0.19 1.69
C THR A 135 -19.54 -0.67 2.64
N GLY A 136 -18.91 -1.40 3.56
CA GLY A 136 -19.58 -2.21 4.60
C GLY A 136 -20.27 -3.49 4.11
N PHE A 137 -20.20 -3.80 2.81
CA PHE A 137 -20.63 -5.10 2.29
C PHE A 137 -19.60 -6.18 2.63
N PRO A 138 -20.02 -7.45 2.81
CA PRO A 138 -19.08 -8.56 2.91
C PRO A 138 -18.08 -8.52 1.75
N GLY A 139 -16.79 -8.62 2.06
CA GLY A 139 -15.72 -8.49 1.09
C GLY A 139 -15.23 -7.07 0.81
N TYR A 140 -15.90 -6.02 1.31
CA TYR A 140 -15.55 -4.60 1.08
C TYR A 140 -15.57 -3.74 2.35
N ASP A 141 -15.58 -4.36 3.53
CA ASP A 141 -15.55 -3.66 4.82
C ASP A 141 -14.13 -3.32 5.29
N ASN A 142 -13.09 -3.85 4.64
CA ASN A 142 -11.67 -3.77 5.02
C ASN A 142 -11.36 -4.38 6.40
N ILE A 143 -12.19 -5.30 6.88
CA ILE A 143 -11.97 -6.02 8.13
C ILE A 143 -11.47 -7.43 7.81
N MET A 144 -10.17 -7.67 7.99
CA MET A 144 -9.63 -9.03 7.82
C MET A 144 -10.16 -9.97 8.93
N PRO A 145 -10.83 -11.08 8.58
CA PRO A 145 -11.38 -11.98 9.59
C PRO A 145 -10.28 -12.79 10.26
N LYS A 146 -10.47 -13.18 11.52
CA LYS A 146 -9.53 -14.04 12.26
C LYS A 146 -9.41 -15.46 11.65
N SER A 147 -10.30 -15.85 10.73
CA SER A 147 -10.20 -17.06 9.89
C SER A 147 -9.13 -16.96 8.79
N ALA A 148 -8.52 -15.79 8.61
CA ALA A 148 -7.45 -15.53 7.67
C ALA A 148 -6.19 -15.05 8.41
N ALA A 149 -5.62 -15.91 9.25
CA ALA A 149 -4.34 -15.62 9.91
C ALA A 149 -3.25 -15.31 8.87
N THR A 150 -2.46 -14.29 9.17
CA THR A 150 -1.36 -13.83 8.33
C THR A 150 -0.16 -14.76 8.44
N ILE A 151 0.72 -14.72 7.45
CA ILE A 151 2.00 -15.43 7.49
C ILE A 151 2.85 -15.04 8.70
N ALA A 152 2.82 -13.78 9.13
CA ALA A 152 3.56 -13.32 10.31
C ALA A 152 3.05 -14.02 11.58
N GLU A 153 1.74 -14.08 11.79
CA GLU A 153 1.14 -14.77 12.94
C GLU A 153 1.50 -16.25 12.94
N VAL A 154 1.43 -16.91 11.77
CA VAL A 154 1.79 -18.33 11.64
C VAL A 154 3.27 -18.56 11.93
N LEU A 155 4.18 -17.77 11.36
CA LEU A 155 5.63 -17.93 11.57
C LEU A 155 6.04 -17.58 13.00
N ARG A 156 5.49 -16.52 13.61
CA ARG A 156 5.75 -16.15 15.01
C ARG A 156 5.44 -17.31 15.95
N GLN A 157 4.28 -17.93 15.77
CA GLN A 157 3.87 -19.09 16.58
C GLN A 157 4.66 -20.37 16.26
N ASN A 158 5.43 -20.39 15.16
CA ASN A 158 6.39 -21.44 14.80
C ASN A 158 7.85 -21.01 15.04
N GLY A 159 8.09 -20.07 15.95
CA GLY A 159 9.45 -19.78 16.44
C GLY A 159 10.26 -18.81 15.59
N TYR A 160 9.65 -18.02 14.71
CA TYR A 160 10.32 -16.90 14.02
C TYR A 160 10.29 -15.61 14.85
N ASN A 161 11.26 -14.72 14.61
CA ASN A 161 11.11 -13.30 14.90
C ASN A 161 10.40 -12.62 13.73
N THR A 162 9.41 -11.77 13.96
CA THR A 162 8.64 -11.16 12.88
C THR A 162 8.67 -9.64 12.94
N ALA A 163 8.98 -8.99 11.81
CA ALA A 163 8.97 -7.54 11.71
C ALA A 163 8.41 -7.03 10.38
N MET A 164 7.83 -5.83 10.44
CA MET A 164 7.34 -5.11 9.28
C MET A 164 7.98 -3.71 9.23
N PHE A 165 8.48 -3.34 8.06
CA PHE A 165 9.05 -2.02 7.80
C PHE A 165 8.32 -1.37 6.62
N GLY A 166 7.71 -0.20 6.84
CA GLY A 166 7.06 0.60 5.80
C GLY A 166 5.52 0.59 5.83
N LYS A 167 4.89 0.52 4.66
CA LYS A 167 3.45 0.70 4.42
C LYS A 167 2.62 -0.52 4.81
N HIS A 168 1.66 -0.32 5.72
CA HIS A 168 0.66 -1.33 6.08
C HIS A 168 -0.57 -1.32 5.16
N HIS A 169 -1.42 -0.30 5.28
CA HIS A 169 -2.61 -0.10 4.45
C HIS A 169 -3.71 -1.19 4.54
N ASN A 170 -3.71 -2.08 5.54
CA ASN A 170 -4.75 -3.11 5.73
C ASN A 170 -5.52 -2.99 7.07
N ALA A 171 -5.62 -1.77 7.60
CA ALA A 171 -6.50 -1.46 8.73
C ALA A 171 -7.60 -0.48 8.26
N PRO A 172 -8.85 -0.63 8.72
CA PRO A 172 -9.88 0.40 8.57
C PRO A 172 -9.35 1.74 9.08
N GLU A 173 -9.61 2.84 8.36
CA GLU A 173 -9.12 4.17 8.76
C GLU A 173 -9.59 4.56 10.18
N ALA A 174 -10.78 4.11 10.56
CA ALA A 174 -11.36 4.34 11.90
C ALA A 174 -10.55 3.70 13.04
N ASP A 175 -9.84 2.60 12.74
CA ASP A 175 -9.04 1.85 13.71
C ASP A 175 -7.59 2.35 13.77
N VAL A 176 -7.18 3.24 12.85
CA VAL A 176 -5.86 3.89 12.85
C VAL A 176 -5.88 5.07 13.82
N SER A 177 -6.00 4.75 15.10
CA SER A 177 -6.12 5.71 16.20
C SER A 177 -5.30 5.24 17.40
N PRO A 178 -4.76 6.16 18.23
CA PRO A 178 -4.17 5.80 19.51
C PRO A 178 -5.16 5.10 20.47
N ALA A 179 -6.46 5.11 20.17
CA ALA A 179 -7.49 4.40 20.93
C ALA A 179 -7.61 2.89 20.58
N GLY A 180 -7.01 2.41 19.49
CA GLY A 180 -7.24 1.06 18.97
C GLY A 180 -8.59 0.90 18.25
N PRO A 181 -9.06 -0.33 17.97
CA PRO A 181 -8.54 -1.63 18.43
C PRO A 181 -7.33 -2.08 17.59
N PHE A 182 -6.18 -2.31 18.22
CA PHE A 182 -4.92 -2.63 17.52
C PHE A 182 -4.86 -4.01 16.83
N ASP A 183 -6.01 -4.64 16.59
CA ASP A 183 -6.17 -5.98 16.03
C ASP A 183 -5.67 -6.11 14.58
N LEU A 184 -5.90 -5.07 13.78
CA LEU A 184 -5.49 -5.02 12.36
C LEU A 184 -4.25 -4.17 12.14
N TRP A 185 -3.60 -3.72 13.21
CA TRP A 185 -2.26 -3.16 13.14
C TRP A 185 -1.25 -4.28 12.91
N PRO A 186 -0.07 -4.01 12.34
CA PRO A 186 0.97 -5.04 12.15
C PRO A 186 1.24 -5.86 13.43
N THR A 187 1.25 -5.20 14.59
CA THR A 187 1.41 -5.85 15.91
C THR A 187 0.26 -6.78 16.32
N GLY A 188 -0.96 -6.51 15.86
CA GLY A 188 -2.11 -7.41 16.01
C GLY A 188 -2.18 -8.52 14.97
N LEU A 189 -1.43 -8.37 13.88
CA LEU A 189 -1.33 -9.30 12.76
C LEU A 189 -0.10 -10.20 12.82
N GLY A 190 0.52 -10.32 13.99
CA GLY A 190 1.61 -11.28 14.22
C GLY A 190 3.01 -10.74 13.96
N PHE A 191 3.19 -9.46 13.60
CA PHE A 191 4.50 -8.82 13.59
C PHE A 191 4.88 -8.38 15.00
N GLU A 192 5.99 -8.88 15.54
CA GLU A 192 6.47 -8.49 16.87
C GLU A 192 7.06 -7.06 16.87
N TYR A 193 7.51 -6.58 15.72
CA TYR A 193 7.99 -5.20 15.53
C TYR A 193 7.38 -4.56 14.29
N PHE A 194 7.05 -3.27 14.40
CA PHE A 194 6.61 -2.44 13.28
C PHE A 194 7.29 -1.08 13.33
N TYR A 195 7.81 -0.66 12.19
CA TYR A 195 8.26 0.71 11.95
C TYR A 195 7.81 1.16 10.56
N GLY A 196 6.96 2.18 10.49
CA GLY A 196 6.43 2.63 9.20
C GLY A 196 5.16 3.45 9.32
N PHE A 197 4.27 3.34 8.34
CA PHE A 197 3.05 4.15 8.27
C PHE A 197 1.83 3.30 7.91
N MET A 198 0.66 3.75 8.37
CA MET A 198 -0.59 2.99 8.31
C MET A 198 -1.45 3.29 7.07
N ALA A 199 -1.37 4.51 6.54
CA ALA A 199 -2.19 5.00 5.43
C ALA A 199 -1.75 4.45 4.06
N ALA A 200 -2.47 4.85 3.00
CA ALA A 200 -2.19 4.44 1.63
C ALA A 200 -0.88 5.04 1.07
N GLU A 201 -0.48 6.20 1.55
CA GLU A 201 0.69 6.94 1.11
C GLU A 201 1.20 7.81 2.26
N THR A 202 2.42 8.34 2.14
CA THR A 202 2.95 9.32 3.09
C THR A 202 4.03 10.18 2.42
N ASN A 203 4.27 11.37 2.96
CA ASN A 203 5.39 12.21 2.56
C ASN A 203 6.72 11.50 2.84
N GLN A 204 7.66 11.53 1.89
CA GLN A 204 8.94 10.85 2.05
C GLN A 204 9.93 11.64 2.91
N PHE A 205 9.78 12.98 3.00
CA PHE A 205 10.62 13.82 3.85
C PHE A 205 10.02 14.01 5.24
N THR A 206 8.70 14.14 5.33
CA THR A 206 7.97 14.30 6.59
C THR A 206 6.89 13.23 6.79
N PRO A 207 7.24 11.93 6.84
CA PRO A 207 6.28 10.85 6.99
C PRO A 207 5.60 10.84 8.37
N ALA A 208 4.32 10.43 8.41
CA ALA A 208 3.60 10.14 9.64
C ALA A 208 3.94 8.72 10.14
N LEU A 209 4.91 8.63 11.05
CA LEU A 209 5.54 7.38 11.45
C LEU A 209 4.99 6.79 12.75
N TYR A 210 5.01 5.46 12.80
CA TYR A 210 4.67 4.67 13.97
C TYR A 210 5.79 3.69 14.29
N ARG A 211 6.01 3.47 15.59
CA ARG A 211 6.75 2.34 16.13
C ARG A 211 5.82 1.50 16.99
N GLY A 212 5.57 0.26 16.58
CA GLY A 212 4.49 -0.56 17.14
C GLY A 212 3.14 0.13 16.96
N THR A 213 2.49 0.52 18.04
CA THR A 213 1.20 1.26 17.99
C THR A 213 1.35 2.73 18.37
N THR A 214 2.58 3.21 18.57
CA THR A 214 2.88 4.56 19.05
C THR A 214 3.33 5.43 17.90
N SER A 215 2.65 6.57 17.69
CA SER A 215 3.11 7.61 16.78
C SER A 215 4.45 8.17 17.28
N ILE A 216 5.39 8.39 16.35
CA ILE A 216 6.70 8.95 16.64
C ILE A 216 6.92 10.19 15.76
N PRO A 217 7.83 11.10 16.15
CA PRO A 217 8.15 12.25 15.32
C PRO A 217 8.60 11.86 13.92
N THR A 218 8.30 12.74 12.96
CA THR A 218 8.79 12.62 11.60
C THR A 218 10.31 12.68 11.49
N LEU A 219 10.85 12.46 10.30
CA LEU A 219 12.28 12.49 10.06
C LEU A 219 12.87 13.88 10.31
N SER A 220 14.05 13.93 10.94
CA SER A 220 14.81 15.17 11.09
C SER A 220 15.70 15.46 9.87
N GLU A 221 16.07 14.43 9.12
CA GLU A 221 16.89 14.50 7.92
C GLU A 221 16.65 13.31 6.98
N GLY A 222 16.96 13.48 5.70
CA GLY A 222 16.85 12.43 4.69
C GLY A 222 15.42 12.16 4.23
N VAL A 223 15.20 10.96 3.69
CA VAL A 223 13.90 10.48 3.23
C VAL A 223 13.62 9.07 3.79
N LEU A 224 12.34 8.68 3.81
CA LEU A 224 11.83 7.48 4.46
C LEU A 224 12.58 6.19 4.10
N ASP A 225 12.88 5.93 2.82
CA ASP A 225 13.55 4.68 2.41
C ASP A 225 14.88 4.44 3.15
N LYS A 226 15.64 5.51 3.46
CA LYS A 226 16.88 5.39 4.24
C LYS A 226 16.59 4.96 5.67
N SER A 227 15.57 5.57 6.28
CA SER A 227 15.18 5.29 7.66
C SER A 227 14.64 3.86 7.80
N LEU A 228 13.86 3.39 6.82
CA LEU A 228 13.39 2.00 6.77
C LEU A 228 14.57 1.02 6.71
N ALA A 229 15.58 1.30 5.87
CA ALA A 229 16.77 0.45 5.78
C ALA A 229 17.58 0.46 7.08
N ASP A 230 17.79 1.64 7.68
CA ASP A 230 18.51 1.80 8.95
C ASP A 230 17.83 1.00 10.08
N GLU A 231 16.51 1.12 10.22
CA GLU A 231 15.71 0.42 11.24
C GLU A 231 15.66 -1.09 11.00
N ALA A 232 15.56 -1.54 9.74
CA ALA A 232 15.57 -2.95 9.40
C ALA A 232 16.92 -3.60 9.73
N ILE A 233 18.02 -2.96 9.35
CA ILE A 233 19.39 -3.41 9.68
C ILE A 233 19.58 -3.49 11.19
N HIS A 234 19.20 -2.43 11.92
CA HIS A 234 19.34 -2.38 13.36
C HIS A 234 18.54 -3.49 14.05
N TRP A 235 17.28 -3.68 13.65
CA TRP A 235 16.43 -4.74 14.20
C TRP A 235 17.01 -6.14 13.91
N ILE A 236 17.52 -6.39 12.70
CA ILE A 236 18.17 -7.67 12.34
C ILE A 236 19.39 -7.93 13.23
N HIS A 237 20.21 -6.90 13.49
CA HIS A 237 21.36 -7.00 14.39
C HIS A 237 20.95 -7.40 15.80
N ASP A 238 19.92 -6.76 16.34
CA ASP A 238 19.41 -7.06 17.69
C ASP A 238 18.87 -8.48 17.76
N GLN A 239 18.10 -8.93 16.76
CA GLN A 239 17.59 -10.29 16.72
C GLN A 239 18.70 -11.33 16.69
N LYS A 240 19.70 -11.14 15.82
CA LYS A 240 20.82 -12.08 15.68
C LYS A 240 21.77 -12.04 16.88
N SER A 241 21.87 -10.91 17.57
CA SER A 241 22.64 -10.80 18.81
C SER A 241 21.94 -11.50 19.99
N ALA A 242 20.63 -11.35 20.11
CA ALA A 242 19.85 -11.91 21.22
C ALA A 242 19.50 -13.40 21.04
N ALA A 243 19.27 -13.84 19.81
CA ALA A 243 18.86 -15.21 19.46
C ALA A 243 19.44 -15.63 18.10
N PRO A 244 20.76 -15.92 18.01
CA PRO A 244 21.46 -16.13 16.74
C PRO A 244 20.88 -17.26 15.87
N ASP A 245 20.41 -18.34 16.51
CA ASP A 245 19.84 -19.50 15.83
C ASP A 245 18.36 -19.32 15.43
N LYS A 246 17.71 -18.23 15.86
CA LYS A 246 16.29 -17.97 15.56
C LYS A 246 16.19 -17.27 14.19
N PRO A 247 15.44 -17.84 13.21
CA PRO A 247 15.24 -17.16 11.93
C PRO A 247 14.31 -15.96 12.09
N PHE A 248 14.42 -15.01 11.16
CA PHE A 248 13.51 -13.87 11.08
C PHE A 248 12.63 -13.93 9.83
N PHE A 249 11.44 -13.34 9.93
CA PHE A 249 10.60 -12.96 8.81
C PHE A 249 10.48 -11.43 8.81
N VAL A 250 11.00 -10.80 7.77
CA VAL A 250 10.90 -9.36 7.54
C VAL A 250 10.00 -9.13 6.33
N TYR A 251 8.91 -8.40 6.55
CA TYR A 251 8.13 -7.79 5.47
C TYR A 251 8.60 -6.35 5.27
N TYR A 252 9.35 -6.12 4.21
CA TYR A 252 9.94 -4.82 3.85
C TYR A 252 9.12 -4.19 2.71
N ALA A 253 8.16 -3.36 3.09
CA ALA A 253 7.14 -2.84 2.19
C ALA A 253 7.24 -1.32 2.13
N THR A 254 8.18 -0.79 1.36
CA THR A 254 8.39 0.67 1.24
C THR A 254 7.15 1.40 0.72
N GLY A 255 7.07 2.71 0.98
CA GLY A 255 6.07 3.58 0.33
C GLY A 255 6.47 4.00 -1.09
N SER A 256 7.75 3.91 -1.43
CA SER A 256 8.23 4.17 -2.79
C SER A 256 7.78 3.07 -3.76
N THR A 257 7.42 3.37 -5.01
CA THR A 257 7.45 4.67 -5.71
C THR A 257 6.06 5.30 -5.86
N HIS A 258 5.18 5.10 -4.86
CA HIS A 258 3.87 5.74 -4.85
C HIS A 258 4.00 7.26 -4.78
N ALA A 259 2.93 7.97 -5.16
CA ALA A 259 2.79 9.37 -4.82
C ALA A 259 2.83 9.57 -3.28
N PRO A 260 3.32 10.71 -2.77
CA PRO A 260 4.02 11.75 -3.51
C PRO A 260 5.39 11.28 -4.00
N VAL A 261 5.66 11.49 -5.29
CA VAL A 261 6.96 11.20 -5.90
C VAL A 261 7.97 12.18 -5.32
N GLN A 262 8.86 11.67 -4.47
CA GLN A 262 9.83 12.46 -3.71
C GLN A 262 11.13 11.66 -3.50
N ALA A 263 12.27 12.29 -3.74
CA ALA A 263 13.59 11.66 -3.62
C ALA A 263 14.69 12.70 -3.35
N PRO A 264 15.87 12.29 -2.86
CA PRO A 264 16.99 13.21 -2.73
C PRO A 264 17.35 13.86 -4.08
N ALA A 265 17.67 15.16 -4.05
CA ALA A 265 17.85 15.95 -5.27
C ALA A 265 18.98 15.44 -6.17
N ASP A 266 20.06 14.91 -5.57
CA ASP A 266 21.18 14.31 -6.29
C ASP A 266 20.80 13.02 -7.02
N TRP A 267 19.85 12.26 -6.48
CA TRP A 267 19.31 11.06 -7.14
C TRP A 267 18.41 11.40 -8.32
N ILE A 268 17.58 12.43 -8.19
CA ILE A 268 16.78 12.97 -9.30
C ILE A 268 17.71 13.49 -10.41
N ALA A 269 18.76 14.23 -10.06
CA ALA A 269 19.69 14.82 -11.02
C ALA A 269 20.38 13.77 -11.92
N LYS A 270 20.55 12.52 -11.46
CA LYS A 270 21.08 11.41 -12.27
C LYS A 270 20.24 11.08 -13.52
N PHE A 271 19.00 11.58 -13.58
CA PHE A 271 18.06 11.32 -14.66
C PHE A 271 17.81 12.50 -15.59
N SER A 272 18.44 13.67 -15.34
CA SER A 272 18.25 14.87 -16.17
C SER A 272 18.46 14.58 -17.67
N GLY A 273 17.44 14.91 -18.47
CA GLY A 273 17.40 14.74 -19.92
C GLY A 273 17.17 13.31 -20.41
N LYS A 274 17.14 12.30 -19.52
CA LYS A 274 17.00 10.89 -19.94
C LYS A 274 15.60 10.55 -20.48
N PHE A 275 14.61 11.39 -20.16
CA PHE A 275 13.21 11.20 -20.52
C PHE A 275 12.69 12.20 -21.58
N ASP A 276 13.54 13.08 -22.12
CA ASP A 276 13.20 14.08 -23.15
C ASP A 276 12.70 13.45 -24.47
N LYS A 277 13.12 12.20 -24.72
CA LYS A 277 12.69 11.40 -25.87
C LYS A 277 11.25 10.90 -25.78
N GLY A 278 10.62 11.02 -24.61
CA GLY A 278 9.20 10.77 -24.40
C GLY A 278 8.78 9.31 -24.19
N TRP A 279 7.55 9.16 -23.72
CA TRP A 279 6.96 7.86 -23.35
C TRP A 279 6.85 6.89 -24.53
N ASP A 280 6.55 7.35 -25.76
CA ASP A 280 6.44 6.48 -26.94
C ASP A 280 7.80 5.81 -27.26
N THR A 281 8.88 6.61 -27.26
CA THR A 281 10.24 6.12 -27.51
C THR A 281 10.73 5.22 -26.38
N VAL A 282 10.56 5.66 -25.12
CA VAL A 282 10.98 4.88 -23.95
C VAL A 282 10.30 3.52 -23.93
N ARG A 283 8.99 3.47 -24.22
CA ARG A 283 8.24 2.20 -24.29
C ARG A 283 8.77 1.29 -25.39
N ALA A 284 9.04 1.82 -26.59
CA ALA A 284 9.58 1.04 -27.70
C ALA A 284 10.97 0.45 -27.36
N GLU A 285 11.81 1.22 -26.69
CA GLU A 285 13.12 0.73 -26.23
C GLU A 285 13.00 -0.31 -25.10
N THR A 286 12.09 -0.11 -24.13
CA THR A 286 11.82 -1.08 -23.06
C THR A 286 11.36 -2.40 -23.67
N TYR A 287 10.41 -2.36 -24.60
CA TYR A 287 9.96 -3.53 -25.34
C TYR A 287 11.11 -4.24 -26.07
N ALA A 288 11.99 -3.50 -26.76
CA ALA A 288 13.15 -4.08 -27.43
C ALA A 288 14.16 -4.72 -26.45
N ARG A 289 14.38 -4.10 -25.28
CA ARG A 289 15.22 -4.66 -24.21
C ARG A 289 14.60 -5.93 -23.63
N GLN A 290 13.30 -5.91 -23.34
CA GLN A 290 12.55 -7.07 -22.84
C GLN A 290 12.65 -8.28 -23.78
N LEU A 291 12.49 -8.07 -25.10
CA LEU A 291 12.69 -9.12 -26.10
C LEU A 291 14.12 -9.66 -26.10
N LYS A 292 15.12 -8.76 -26.04
CA LYS A 292 16.54 -9.14 -26.04
C LYS A 292 16.92 -9.95 -24.80
N MET A 293 16.36 -9.59 -23.65
CA MET A 293 16.58 -10.28 -22.37
C MET A 293 15.76 -11.57 -22.23
N GLY A 294 14.78 -11.80 -23.10
CA GLY A 294 13.85 -12.92 -23.02
C GLY A 294 12.75 -12.76 -21.96
N ILE A 295 12.68 -11.61 -21.27
CA ILE A 295 11.64 -11.29 -20.27
C ILE A 295 10.25 -11.47 -20.86
N ILE A 296 10.08 -11.03 -22.12
CA ILE A 296 8.86 -11.27 -22.88
C ILE A 296 9.16 -12.22 -24.06
N PRO A 297 8.25 -13.15 -24.39
CA PRO A 297 8.43 -14.07 -25.51
C PRO A 297 8.59 -13.37 -26.86
N ARG A 298 9.28 -14.01 -27.81
CA ARG A 298 9.30 -13.56 -29.20
C ARG A 298 7.88 -13.54 -29.76
N GLY A 299 7.55 -12.52 -30.55
CA GLY A 299 6.22 -12.33 -31.11
C GLY A 299 5.22 -11.63 -30.19
N THR A 300 5.60 -11.33 -28.93
CA THR A 300 4.79 -10.48 -28.04
C THR A 300 4.49 -9.15 -28.72
N VAL A 301 3.24 -8.69 -28.66
CA VAL A 301 2.86 -7.40 -29.25
C VAL A 301 3.15 -6.28 -28.27
N ASN A 302 3.83 -5.23 -28.73
CA ASN A 302 3.87 -3.99 -27.98
C ASN A 302 2.51 -3.28 -28.14
N THR A 303 1.64 -3.37 -27.13
CA THR A 303 0.25 -2.94 -27.29
C THR A 303 0.15 -1.45 -27.61
N ALA A 304 -0.82 -1.08 -28.44
CA ALA A 304 -1.06 0.30 -28.82
C ALA A 304 -1.32 1.21 -27.62
N ARG A 305 -1.06 2.51 -27.82
CA ARG A 305 -1.37 3.54 -26.82
C ARG A 305 -2.88 3.58 -26.54
N PRO A 306 -3.32 3.57 -25.27
CA PRO A 306 -4.72 3.71 -24.91
C PRO A 306 -5.36 4.99 -25.48
N GLU A 307 -6.64 4.91 -25.81
CA GLU A 307 -7.41 6.06 -26.28
C GLU A 307 -7.48 7.17 -25.22
N GLY A 308 -7.18 8.40 -25.65
CA GLY A 308 -7.19 9.59 -24.78
C GLY A 308 -5.84 9.91 -24.13
N ILE A 309 -4.77 9.15 -24.43
CA ILE A 309 -3.39 9.55 -24.14
C ILE A 309 -2.78 10.15 -25.42
N THR A 310 -2.33 11.40 -25.32
CA THR A 310 -1.70 12.14 -26.43
C THR A 310 -0.33 11.54 -26.79
N ALA A 311 0.08 11.64 -28.05
CA ALA A 311 1.41 11.24 -28.45
C ALA A 311 2.46 12.25 -27.97
N TRP A 312 3.66 11.80 -27.62
CA TRP A 312 4.71 12.68 -27.14
C TRP A 312 5.06 13.81 -28.12
N GLN A 313 5.12 13.49 -29.42
CA GLN A 313 5.46 14.47 -30.45
C GLN A 313 4.36 15.52 -30.67
N ASP A 314 3.12 15.20 -30.28
CA ASP A 314 1.96 16.09 -30.43
C ASP A 314 1.77 17.03 -29.23
N LEU A 315 2.54 16.85 -28.16
CA LEU A 315 2.57 17.77 -27.02
C LEU A 315 3.23 19.11 -27.39
N SER A 316 2.91 20.16 -26.65
CA SER A 316 3.68 21.42 -26.67
C SER A 316 5.07 21.23 -26.04
N PRO A 317 6.03 22.15 -26.31
CA PRO A 317 7.33 22.13 -25.66
C PRO A 317 7.26 22.16 -24.13
N ASP A 318 6.31 22.94 -23.57
CA ASP A 318 6.13 23.06 -22.13
C ASP A 318 5.57 21.77 -21.50
N GLU A 319 4.59 21.14 -22.14
CA GLU A 319 4.05 19.84 -21.71
C GLU A 319 5.13 18.75 -21.71
N ARG A 320 5.99 18.72 -22.75
CA ARG A 320 7.13 17.79 -22.78
C ARG A 320 8.08 18.04 -21.62
N ARG A 321 8.44 19.30 -21.36
CA ARG A 321 9.36 19.67 -20.28
C ARG A 321 8.81 19.27 -18.90
N ILE A 322 7.53 19.54 -18.64
CA ILE A 322 6.86 19.14 -17.39
C ILE A 322 6.89 17.63 -17.23
N ASN A 323 6.39 16.89 -18.23
CA ASN A 323 6.29 15.44 -18.15
C ASN A 323 7.66 14.76 -18.04
N ALA A 324 8.69 15.25 -18.72
CA ALA A 324 10.04 14.73 -18.58
C ALA A 324 10.56 14.88 -17.14
N ARG A 325 10.43 16.08 -16.55
CA ARG A 325 10.88 16.34 -15.17
C ARG A 325 10.16 15.50 -14.12
N MET A 326 8.85 15.27 -14.30
CA MET A 326 8.06 14.40 -13.41
C MET A 326 8.57 12.96 -13.46
N MET A 327 8.90 12.45 -14.65
CA MET A 327 9.45 11.10 -14.81
C MET A 327 10.89 10.98 -14.29
N GLU A 328 11.70 12.04 -14.38
CA GLU A 328 13.03 12.09 -13.75
C GLU A 328 12.95 11.98 -12.23
N ALA A 329 11.96 12.64 -11.60
CA ALA A 329 11.73 12.51 -10.17
C ALA A 329 11.32 11.08 -9.78
N TYR A 330 10.40 10.47 -10.55
CA TYR A 330 9.99 9.08 -10.35
C TYR A 330 11.18 8.12 -10.50
N ALA A 331 12.00 8.29 -11.53
CA ALA A 331 13.19 7.47 -11.76
C ALA A 331 14.24 7.65 -10.66
N GLY A 332 14.41 8.88 -10.16
CA GLY A 332 15.25 9.18 -8.99
C GLY A 332 14.78 8.43 -7.75
N MET A 333 13.47 8.41 -7.49
CA MET A 333 12.86 7.69 -6.37
C MET A 333 13.03 6.18 -6.47
N LEU A 334 12.73 5.58 -7.63
CA LEU A 334 12.90 4.14 -7.83
C LEU A 334 14.36 3.69 -7.67
N ALA A 335 15.29 4.43 -8.27
CA ALA A 335 16.71 4.09 -8.16
C ALA A 335 17.24 4.28 -6.72
N TYR A 336 16.75 5.28 -6.00
CA TYR A 336 17.10 5.48 -4.59
C TYR A 336 16.55 4.38 -3.69
N GLN A 337 15.31 3.96 -3.92
CA GLN A 337 14.70 2.84 -3.23
C GLN A 337 15.51 1.55 -3.40
N ASP A 338 15.88 1.18 -4.64
CA ASP A 338 16.71 0.00 -4.89
C ASP A 338 18.07 0.08 -4.17
N ASP A 339 18.68 1.27 -4.11
CA ASP A 339 19.92 1.51 -3.36
C ASP A 339 19.73 1.25 -1.86
N GLN A 340 18.64 1.75 -1.26
CA GLN A 340 18.37 1.54 0.16
C GLN A 340 18.03 0.07 0.49
N ILE A 341 17.30 -0.62 -0.39
CA ILE A 341 17.10 -2.08 -0.27
C ILE A 341 18.44 -2.80 -0.40
N GLY A 342 19.31 -2.34 -1.29
CA GLY A 342 20.69 -2.83 -1.45
C GLY A 342 21.47 -2.83 -0.15
N ARG A 343 21.34 -1.78 0.67
CA ARG A 343 22.00 -1.69 1.99
C ARG A 343 21.57 -2.82 2.94
N VAL A 344 20.28 -3.18 2.94
CA VAL A 344 19.78 -4.31 3.74
C VAL A 344 20.35 -5.63 3.22
N LEU A 345 20.37 -5.82 1.90
CA LEU A 345 20.92 -7.04 1.28
C LEU A 345 22.44 -7.18 1.50
N ASP A 346 23.18 -6.08 1.37
CA ASP A 346 24.62 -6.02 1.62
C ASP A 346 24.94 -6.34 3.07
N GLU A 347 24.09 -5.90 3.99
CA GLU A 347 24.24 -6.22 5.40
C GLU A 347 23.99 -7.71 5.69
N LEU A 348 23.02 -8.33 5.05
CA LEU A 348 22.83 -9.79 5.12
C LEU A 348 24.03 -10.55 4.55
N ASP A 349 24.63 -10.07 3.45
CA ASP A 349 25.86 -10.65 2.91
C ASP A 349 27.03 -10.47 3.91
N ARG A 350 27.18 -9.28 4.50
CA ARG A 350 28.24 -8.97 5.48
C ARG A 350 28.15 -9.82 6.75
N MET A 351 26.93 -10.05 7.24
CA MET A 351 26.65 -10.92 8.39
C MET A 351 26.82 -12.41 8.05
N GLY A 352 26.92 -12.75 6.76
CA GLY A 352 26.94 -14.13 6.30
C GLY A 352 25.57 -14.81 6.39
N GLU A 353 24.46 -14.07 6.46
CA GLU A 353 23.09 -14.59 6.58
C GLU A 353 22.42 -14.82 5.21
N SER A 354 22.99 -14.29 4.13
CA SER A 354 22.35 -14.31 2.81
C SER A 354 22.25 -15.70 2.18
N HIS A 355 23.17 -16.63 2.49
CA HIS A 355 23.19 -17.99 1.91
C HIS A 355 21.89 -18.76 2.17
N ASN A 356 21.35 -18.64 3.40
CA ASN A 356 20.10 -19.26 3.84
C ASN A 356 19.01 -18.22 4.15
N THR A 357 18.93 -17.17 3.33
CA THR A 357 17.79 -16.24 3.34
C THR A 357 17.00 -16.40 2.04
N LEU A 358 15.71 -16.70 2.17
CA LEU A 358 14.75 -16.63 1.07
C LEU A 358 14.36 -15.16 0.86
N VAL A 359 14.83 -14.57 -0.23
CA VAL A 359 14.43 -13.23 -0.67
C VAL A 359 13.37 -13.36 -1.75
N MET A 360 12.21 -12.76 -1.52
CA MET A 360 11.13 -12.64 -2.51
C MET A 360 10.89 -11.16 -2.74
N PHE A 361 11.27 -10.65 -3.91
CA PHE A 361 11.16 -9.24 -4.28
C PHE A 361 10.04 -9.08 -5.30
N ILE A 362 8.94 -8.47 -4.88
CA ILE A 362 7.79 -8.13 -5.73
C ILE A 362 7.95 -6.67 -6.18
N GLU A 363 8.15 -6.48 -7.48
CA GLU A 363 8.31 -5.17 -8.09
C GLU A 363 6.94 -4.60 -8.52
N GLY A 364 6.35 -3.84 -7.60
CA GLY A 364 5.01 -3.26 -7.67
C GLY A 364 3.94 -4.17 -7.05
N ASP A 365 3.15 -3.62 -6.15
CA ASP A 365 1.93 -4.23 -5.60
C ASP A 365 0.71 -4.12 -6.55
N ASN A 366 0.87 -3.35 -7.62
CA ASN A 366 0.01 -3.24 -8.79
C ASN A 366 0.80 -2.62 -9.94
N GLY A 367 0.18 -2.49 -11.11
CA GLY A 367 0.76 -1.74 -12.23
C GLY A 367 0.99 -0.26 -11.92
N ALA A 368 1.62 0.45 -12.88
CA ALA A 368 1.95 1.88 -12.72
C ALA A 368 0.71 2.76 -12.44
N ALA A 369 0.87 3.81 -11.64
CA ALA A 369 -0.16 4.81 -11.33
C ALA A 369 -0.43 5.77 -12.50
N ALA A 370 -1.67 6.22 -12.68
CA ALA A 370 -2.12 7.11 -13.77
C ALA A 370 -3.07 8.24 -13.32
N GLU A 371 -3.20 8.45 -12.01
CA GLU A 371 -4.23 9.29 -11.40
C GLU A 371 -4.03 10.80 -11.58
N ALA A 372 -2.81 11.25 -11.90
CA ALA A 372 -2.44 12.68 -11.91
C ALA A 372 -2.71 13.41 -13.24
N GLY A 373 -3.48 12.80 -14.15
CA GLY A 373 -3.89 13.42 -15.41
C GLY A 373 -2.77 13.54 -16.45
N PRO A 374 -2.94 14.42 -17.47
CA PRO A 374 -2.08 14.42 -18.66
C PRO A 374 -0.65 14.88 -18.44
N ASN A 375 -0.45 15.86 -17.56
CA ASN A 375 0.85 16.49 -17.32
C ASN A 375 1.45 16.13 -15.95
N GLY A 376 0.77 15.25 -15.19
CA GLY A 376 1.02 15.10 -13.77
C GLY A 376 0.51 16.32 -13.00
N SER A 377 0.88 16.38 -11.73
CA SER A 377 0.51 17.48 -10.82
C SER A 377 1.53 17.56 -9.68
N THR A 378 1.74 18.77 -9.13
CA THR A 378 2.50 18.94 -7.89
C THR A 378 1.63 18.73 -6.64
N ASN A 379 0.30 18.67 -6.80
CA ASN A 379 -0.69 18.32 -5.78
C ASN A 379 -1.94 17.66 -6.41
N PRO A 380 -1.91 16.34 -6.71
CA PRO A 380 -2.98 15.65 -7.43
C PRO A 380 -4.34 15.73 -6.74
N MET A 381 -4.37 15.75 -5.41
CA MET A 381 -5.60 15.80 -4.62
C MET A 381 -6.30 17.17 -4.73
N ALA A 382 -5.54 18.26 -4.93
CA ALA A 382 -6.11 19.57 -5.20
C ALA A 382 -7.03 19.56 -6.43
N ALA A 383 -6.58 18.94 -7.53
CA ALA A 383 -7.40 18.76 -8.72
C ALA A 383 -8.53 17.74 -8.51
N PHE A 384 -8.18 16.54 -8.01
CA PHE A 384 -9.11 15.40 -7.95
C PHE A 384 -10.27 15.61 -6.98
N ALA A 385 -10.01 16.12 -5.77
CA ALA A 385 -11.02 16.25 -4.72
C ALA A 385 -11.45 17.70 -4.46
N ASN A 386 -10.53 18.66 -4.60
CA ASN A 386 -10.78 20.06 -4.23
C ASN A 386 -11.10 20.98 -5.43
N GLY A 387 -11.14 20.45 -6.67
CA GLY A 387 -11.52 21.23 -7.85
C GLY A 387 -10.54 22.37 -8.16
N MET A 388 -9.27 22.18 -7.83
CA MET A 388 -8.18 23.15 -8.00
C MET A 388 -7.11 22.57 -8.93
N PRO A 389 -7.40 22.46 -10.25
CA PRO A 389 -6.40 22.01 -11.21
C PRO A 389 -5.28 23.05 -11.37
N GLU A 390 -4.04 22.58 -11.42
CA GLU A 390 -2.90 23.40 -11.78
C GLU A 390 -2.88 23.64 -13.30
N ASP A 391 -2.68 24.88 -13.73
CA ASP A 391 -2.43 25.18 -15.13
C ASP A 391 -0.95 24.97 -15.51
N LEU A 392 -0.66 24.97 -16.81
CA LEU A 392 0.70 24.76 -17.31
C LEU A 392 1.70 25.79 -16.75
N GLN A 393 1.28 27.05 -16.58
CA GLN A 393 2.17 28.10 -16.07
C GLN A 393 2.54 27.86 -14.61
N SER A 394 1.58 27.41 -13.79
CA SER A 394 1.80 27.05 -12.39
C SER A 394 2.72 25.84 -12.28
N LEU A 395 2.54 24.82 -13.12
CA LEU A 395 3.42 23.65 -13.17
C LEU A 395 4.85 24.03 -13.57
N LEU A 396 5.02 24.90 -14.58
CA LEU A 396 6.34 25.40 -15.00
C LEU A 396 7.01 26.22 -13.91
N ALA A 397 6.26 27.07 -13.21
CA ALA A 397 6.78 27.92 -12.14
C ALA A 397 7.27 27.10 -10.93
N ASN A 398 6.72 25.90 -10.73
CA ASN A 398 7.09 24.99 -9.63
C ASN A 398 7.92 23.78 -10.09
N LEU A 399 8.38 23.77 -11.35
CA LEU A 399 9.03 22.61 -11.96
C LEU A 399 10.28 22.15 -11.22
N ASP A 400 11.06 23.10 -10.69
CA ASP A 400 12.29 22.79 -9.95
C ASP A 400 12.01 22.17 -8.56
N GLN A 401 10.79 22.34 -8.04
CA GLN A 401 10.36 21.78 -6.76
C GLN A 401 9.86 20.33 -6.87
N VAL A 402 9.59 19.84 -8.08
CA VAL A 402 9.10 18.48 -8.34
C VAL A 402 10.06 17.44 -7.76
N GLY A 403 9.54 16.51 -6.95
CA GLY A 403 10.36 15.51 -6.26
C GLY A 403 10.97 15.97 -4.94
N GLY A 404 10.84 17.25 -4.60
CA GLY A 404 11.30 17.80 -3.33
C GLY A 404 10.18 17.93 -2.29
N PRO A 405 10.51 18.37 -1.05
CA PRO A 405 9.57 18.49 0.06
C PRO A 405 8.50 19.58 -0.13
N GLN A 406 8.61 20.41 -1.17
CA GLN A 406 7.67 21.49 -1.48
C GLN A 406 6.57 21.08 -2.45
N THR A 407 6.49 19.79 -2.81
CA THR A 407 5.44 19.24 -3.67
C THR A 407 5.02 17.87 -3.17
N ILE A 408 3.80 17.47 -3.45
CA ILE A 408 3.29 16.11 -3.26
C ILE A 408 2.94 15.51 -4.63
N SER A 409 3.95 15.50 -5.51
CA SER A 409 3.76 15.35 -6.94
C SER A 409 3.44 13.92 -7.40
N ASN A 410 2.83 13.78 -8.57
CA ASN A 410 2.76 12.53 -9.31
C ASN A 410 2.83 12.80 -10.83
N TYR A 411 3.33 11.83 -11.59
CA TYR A 411 3.67 11.98 -13.00
C TYR A 411 2.45 11.83 -13.94
N GLY A 412 2.59 12.30 -15.18
CA GLY A 412 1.52 12.23 -16.18
C GLY A 412 1.24 10.81 -16.68
N TYR A 413 -0.04 10.50 -16.92
CA TYR A 413 -0.56 9.18 -17.27
C TYR A 413 0.08 8.47 -18.50
N GLY A 414 0.79 9.19 -19.37
CA GLY A 414 1.49 8.63 -20.52
C GLY A 414 2.71 7.83 -20.10
N TRP A 415 3.34 8.25 -19.00
CA TRP A 415 4.43 7.50 -18.37
C TRP A 415 3.94 6.19 -17.74
N ALA A 416 2.74 6.17 -17.15
CA ALA A 416 2.14 4.94 -16.62
C ALA A 416 2.04 3.85 -17.69
N TRP A 417 1.59 4.23 -18.89
CA TRP A 417 1.53 3.33 -20.03
C TRP A 417 2.95 2.91 -20.49
N ALA A 418 3.91 3.82 -20.55
CA ALA A 418 5.26 3.47 -20.97
C ALA A 418 5.97 2.53 -19.99
N THR A 419 5.79 2.72 -18.68
CA THR A 419 6.40 1.87 -17.64
C THR A 419 5.65 0.56 -17.42
N ASN A 420 4.51 0.33 -18.06
CA ASN A 420 3.82 -0.98 -18.10
C ASN A 420 4.10 -1.79 -19.37
N ALA A 421 5.10 -1.42 -20.18
CA ALA A 421 5.47 -2.18 -21.38
C ALA A 421 5.64 -3.69 -21.07
N PRO A 422 5.07 -4.61 -21.87
CA PRO A 422 4.37 -4.39 -23.14
C PRO A 422 2.83 -4.31 -23.01
N PHE A 423 2.30 -4.22 -21.79
CA PHE A 423 0.88 -4.38 -21.52
C PHE A 423 0.05 -3.12 -21.83
N ARG A 424 -1.27 -3.33 -21.92
CA ARG A 424 -2.28 -2.27 -21.97
C ARG A 424 -2.62 -1.80 -20.57
N LEU A 425 -2.90 -0.50 -20.46
CA LEU A 425 -3.45 0.13 -19.25
C LEU A 425 -2.52 0.04 -18.02
N PHE A 426 -3.09 0.20 -16.82
CA PHE A 426 -2.39 0.55 -15.58
C PHE A 426 -3.19 0.15 -14.33
N LYS A 427 -2.73 0.57 -13.14
CA LYS A 427 -3.40 0.45 -11.82
C LYS A 427 -4.92 0.69 -11.88
N GLN A 428 -5.67 0.08 -10.95
CA GLN A 428 -7.14 0.03 -10.87
C GLN A 428 -7.83 -0.90 -11.88
N TYR A 429 -7.22 -1.19 -13.03
CA TYR A 429 -7.82 -2.06 -14.03
C TYR A 429 -7.48 -3.53 -13.83
N ALA A 430 -8.18 -4.19 -12.90
CA ALA A 430 -8.09 -5.62 -12.66
C ALA A 430 -8.39 -6.49 -13.90
N SER A 431 -9.04 -5.94 -14.93
CA SER A 431 -9.36 -6.65 -16.15
C SER A 431 -8.18 -6.76 -17.13
N HIS A 432 -7.08 -6.00 -16.93
CA HIS A 432 -5.96 -5.94 -17.86
C HIS A 432 -4.60 -6.14 -17.19
N LEU A 433 -3.68 -6.77 -17.93
CA LEU A 433 -2.36 -7.13 -17.41
C LEU A 433 -1.49 -5.93 -17.03
N GLY A 434 -1.73 -4.73 -17.58
CA GLY A 434 -1.02 -3.53 -17.13
C GLY A 434 -1.43 -3.07 -15.74
N GLY A 435 -2.55 -3.54 -15.20
CA GLY A 435 -2.94 -3.34 -13.81
C GLY A 435 -2.50 -4.47 -12.89
N THR A 436 -2.50 -5.71 -13.38
CA THR A 436 -2.33 -6.92 -12.56
C THR A 436 -1.01 -7.65 -12.71
N ARG A 437 -0.21 -7.47 -13.78
CA ARG A 437 1.04 -8.21 -13.97
C ARG A 437 2.24 -7.39 -13.52
N ASN A 438 2.97 -7.94 -12.54
CA ASN A 438 4.14 -7.32 -11.92
C ASN A 438 5.35 -8.27 -12.02
N GLY A 439 6.53 -7.73 -11.73
CA GLY A 439 7.75 -8.51 -11.68
C GLY A 439 7.90 -9.20 -10.31
N LEU A 440 8.36 -10.45 -10.30
CA LEU A 440 8.81 -11.11 -9.07
C LEU A 440 10.20 -11.71 -9.27
N VAL A 441 11.10 -11.45 -8.33
CA VAL A 441 12.41 -12.10 -8.24
C VAL A 441 12.49 -12.94 -6.97
N VAL A 442 12.95 -14.18 -7.09
CA VAL A 442 13.16 -15.08 -5.95
C VAL A 442 14.62 -15.51 -5.90
N SER A 443 15.26 -15.30 -4.75
CA SER A 443 16.66 -15.69 -4.52
C SER A 443 16.79 -16.44 -3.20
N TRP A 444 17.41 -17.62 -3.25
CA TRP A 444 17.72 -18.42 -2.07
C TRP A 444 18.98 -19.25 -2.38
N PRO A 445 20.18 -18.67 -2.18
CA PRO A 445 21.42 -19.16 -2.79
C PRO A 445 21.75 -20.63 -2.54
N ASP A 446 21.47 -21.16 -1.34
CA ASP A 446 21.78 -22.54 -0.99
C ASP A 446 20.80 -23.58 -1.52
N HIS A 447 19.59 -23.16 -1.91
CA HIS A 447 18.50 -24.07 -2.28
C HIS A 447 18.07 -23.93 -3.73
N ILE A 448 18.15 -22.73 -4.32
CA ILE A 448 17.88 -22.53 -5.73
C ILE A 448 19.21 -22.72 -6.47
N ARG A 449 19.29 -23.74 -7.32
CA ARG A 449 20.49 -24.04 -8.13
C ARG A 449 20.34 -23.55 -9.57
N ASP A 450 19.12 -23.58 -10.10
CA ASP A 450 18.83 -23.07 -11.43
C ASP A 450 18.64 -21.54 -11.46
N ARG A 451 18.75 -20.91 -12.63
CA ARG A 451 18.67 -19.46 -12.81
C ARG A 451 17.79 -19.11 -14.00
N GLY A 452 17.34 -17.86 -14.03
CA GLY A 452 16.62 -17.30 -15.18
C GLY A 452 15.11 -17.32 -15.02
N ILE A 453 14.40 -17.35 -16.16
CA ILE A 453 12.99 -16.99 -16.22
C ILE A 453 12.08 -18.17 -15.87
N ARG A 454 10.98 -17.87 -15.18
CA ARG A 454 9.84 -18.73 -14.87
C ARG A 454 8.58 -18.10 -15.46
N SER A 455 7.89 -18.88 -16.29
CA SER A 455 6.71 -18.43 -17.06
C SER A 455 5.43 -19.13 -16.62
N GLN A 456 5.43 -19.79 -15.46
CA GLN A 456 4.21 -20.30 -14.84
C GLN A 456 3.34 -19.13 -14.39
N PHE A 457 2.01 -19.24 -14.58
CA PHE A 457 1.09 -18.32 -13.95
C PHE A 457 1.25 -18.41 -12.43
N THR A 458 1.52 -17.26 -11.81
CA THR A 458 1.59 -17.10 -10.36
C THR A 458 0.82 -15.85 -9.96
N HIS A 459 0.29 -15.85 -8.75
CA HIS A 459 -0.46 -14.76 -8.16
C HIS A 459 0.06 -14.45 -6.75
N VAL A 460 -0.21 -13.25 -6.24
CA VAL A 460 0.28 -12.82 -4.92
C VAL A 460 -0.19 -13.72 -3.77
N THR A 461 -1.31 -14.43 -3.95
CA THR A 461 -1.80 -15.44 -2.99
C THR A 461 -0.84 -16.63 -2.85
N ASP A 462 0.02 -16.89 -3.84
CA ASP A 462 0.95 -18.02 -3.86
C ASP A 462 2.18 -17.81 -2.96
N ILE A 463 2.41 -16.58 -2.48
CA ILE A 463 3.58 -16.23 -1.68
C ILE A 463 3.56 -16.94 -0.32
N VAL A 464 2.44 -16.88 0.40
CA VAL A 464 2.29 -17.56 1.71
C VAL A 464 2.54 -19.07 1.64
N PRO A 465 1.85 -19.84 0.79
CA PRO A 465 2.10 -21.28 0.71
C PRO A 465 3.53 -21.59 0.25
N THR A 466 4.16 -20.75 -0.58
CA THR A 466 5.57 -20.90 -0.96
C THR A 466 6.50 -20.70 0.24
N ILE A 467 6.28 -19.67 1.07
CA ILE A 467 7.06 -19.44 2.31
C ILE A 467 6.85 -20.60 3.29
N LEU A 468 5.61 -21.06 3.49
CA LEU A 468 5.31 -22.18 4.37
C LEU A 468 6.04 -23.46 3.93
N GLU A 469 6.03 -23.77 2.63
CA GLU A 469 6.77 -24.92 2.09
C GLU A 469 8.29 -24.75 2.24
N ALA A 470 8.84 -23.57 1.93
CA ALA A 470 10.27 -23.30 2.05
C ALA A 470 10.77 -23.35 3.51
N THR A 471 9.93 -22.96 4.46
CA THR A 471 10.27 -22.97 5.90
C THR A 471 9.98 -24.31 6.57
N GLY A 472 9.28 -25.23 5.90
CA GLY A 472 8.83 -26.50 6.48
C GLY A 472 7.70 -26.34 7.50
N VAL A 473 7.02 -25.20 7.52
CA VAL A 473 5.88 -24.92 8.42
C VAL A 473 4.58 -25.35 7.73
N SER A 474 3.78 -26.17 8.39
CA SER A 474 2.47 -26.59 7.87
C SER A 474 1.43 -25.47 7.99
N ALA A 475 0.62 -25.28 6.96
CA ALA A 475 -0.54 -24.38 7.01
C ALA A 475 -1.51 -24.82 8.14
N PRO A 476 -1.83 -23.93 9.10
CA PRO A 476 -2.63 -24.30 10.27
C PRO A 476 -4.11 -24.44 9.94
N GLN A 477 -4.76 -25.39 10.61
CA GLN A 477 -6.22 -25.53 10.55
C GLN A 477 -6.94 -24.60 11.51
N ARG A 478 -6.31 -24.29 12.64
CA ARG A 478 -6.85 -23.41 13.67
C ARG A 478 -5.75 -22.51 14.22
N VAL A 479 -6.04 -21.22 14.36
CA VAL A 479 -5.15 -20.23 14.97
C VAL A 479 -5.93 -19.48 16.03
N ASN A 480 -5.40 -19.42 17.25
CA ASN A 480 -5.99 -18.70 18.38
C ASN A 480 -7.48 -19.06 18.61
N GLY A 481 -7.82 -20.34 18.45
CA GLY A 481 -9.18 -20.86 18.63
C GLY A 481 -10.10 -20.73 17.41
N VAL A 482 -9.66 -20.10 16.31
CA VAL A 482 -10.48 -19.86 15.11
C VAL A 482 -10.07 -20.77 13.97
N ASP A 483 -11.05 -21.47 13.38
CA ASP A 483 -10.82 -22.30 12.19
C ASP A 483 -10.42 -21.42 11.00
N GLN A 484 -9.38 -21.86 10.29
CA GLN A 484 -8.79 -21.12 9.20
C GLN A 484 -9.50 -21.47 7.89
N GLN A 485 -9.85 -20.45 7.12
CA GLN A 485 -10.35 -20.67 5.76
C GLN A 485 -9.22 -21.23 4.87
N ARG A 486 -9.59 -21.99 3.84
CA ARG A 486 -8.62 -22.55 2.88
C ARG A 486 -7.73 -21.43 2.30
N MET A 487 -6.45 -21.72 2.11
CA MET A 487 -5.61 -20.86 1.27
C MET A 487 -6.03 -20.98 -0.20
N ASP A 488 -6.04 -19.87 -0.91
CA ASP A 488 -6.38 -19.84 -2.34
C ASP A 488 -5.13 -19.95 -3.22
N GLY A 489 -3.97 -19.53 -2.69
CA GLY A 489 -2.71 -19.68 -3.38
C GLY A 489 -2.17 -21.10 -3.35
N ILE A 490 -1.23 -21.36 -4.25
CA ILE A 490 -0.53 -22.64 -4.43
C ILE A 490 0.96 -22.36 -4.45
N SER A 491 1.71 -23.10 -3.64
CA SER A 491 3.18 -22.98 -3.61
C SER A 491 3.78 -23.22 -4.99
N PHE A 492 4.75 -22.37 -5.38
CA PHE A 492 5.48 -22.47 -6.64
C PHE A 492 6.93 -22.95 -6.50
N THR A 493 7.32 -23.47 -5.33
CA THR A 493 8.65 -24.13 -5.11
C THR A 493 8.96 -25.20 -6.16
N TYR A 494 7.94 -25.91 -6.66
CA TYR A 494 8.08 -26.92 -7.71
C TYR A 494 8.73 -26.38 -8.99
N SER A 495 8.67 -25.06 -9.22
CA SER A 495 9.26 -24.40 -10.38
C SER A 495 10.72 -24.01 -10.17
N PHE A 496 11.25 -24.08 -8.94
CA PHE A 496 12.57 -23.51 -8.62
C PHE A 496 13.70 -24.12 -9.44
N ASP A 497 13.74 -25.45 -9.54
CA ASP A 497 14.73 -26.17 -10.36
C ASP A 497 14.10 -26.83 -11.61
N ALA A 498 12.87 -26.44 -11.97
CA ALA A 498 12.14 -27.00 -13.09
C ALA A 498 11.46 -25.89 -13.93
N PRO A 499 12.22 -25.17 -14.79
CA PRO A 499 11.72 -24.03 -15.55
C PRO A 499 10.52 -24.34 -16.45
N THR A 500 10.42 -25.59 -16.92
CA THR A 500 9.35 -26.06 -17.82
C THR A 500 8.26 -26.86 -17.10
N ALA A 501 8.26 -26.91 -15.77
CA ALA A 501 7.18 -27.58 -15.03
C ALA A 501 5.84 -26.89 -15.36
N PRO A 502 4.74 -27.66 -15.53
CA PRO A 502 3.42 -27.07 -15.74
C PRO A 502 3.05 -26.17 -14.56
N GLU A 503 2.35 -25.07 -14.85
CA GLU A 503 1.79 -24.23 -13.79
C GLU A 503 0.77 -25.03 -12.95
N ARG A 504 0.75 -24.80 -11.63
CA ARG A 504 -0.23 -25.41 -10.72
C ARG A 504 -1.35 -24.47 -10.31
N HIS A 505 -1.14 -23.16 -10.45
CA HIS A 505 -2.17 -22.15 -10.27
C HIS A 505 -2.98 -22.02 -11.55
N GLU A 506 -4.00 -22.86 -11.68
CA GLU A 506 -4.75 -23.02 -12.93
C GLU A 506 -5.87 -21.98 -13.11
N ARG A 507 -6.35 -21.36 -12.01
CA ARG A 507 -7.51 -20.46 -12.04
C ARG A 507 -7.40 -19.31 -11.02
N GLN A 508 -7.63 -18.09 -11.48
CA GLN A 508 -7.66 -16.88 -10.63
C GLN A 508 -8.68 -15.87 -11.16
N TYR A 509 -9.59 -15.39 -10.29
CA TYR A 509 -10.45 -14.26 -10.64
C TYR A 509 -9.76 -12.94 -10.28
N PHE A 510 -10.17 -11.86 -10.94
CA PHE A 510 -9.76 -10.50 -10.66
C PHE A 510 -11.00 -9.61 -10.66
N GLU A 511 -11.14 -8.78 -9.64
CA GLU A 511 -12.14 -7.70 -9.64
C GLU A 511 -11.56 -6.49 -8.93
N MET A 512 -11.76 -5.31 -9.53
CA MET A 512 -11.45 -4.03 -8.91
C MET A 512 -12.31 -2.94 -9.54
N MET A 513 -13.08 -2.23 -8.71
CA MET A 513 -13.92 -1.10 -9.13
C MET A 513 -14.79 -1.44 -10.36
N GLY A 514 -15.45 -2.61 -10.36
CA GLY A 514 -16.31 -3.10 -11.43
C GLY A 514 -15.60 -3.70 -12.65
N ASN A 515 -14.28 -3.50 -12.78
CA ASN A 515 -13.48 -4.20 -13.78
C ASN A 515 -13.32 -5.66 -13.36
N ARG A 516 -13.57 -6.60 -14.27
CA ARG A 516 -13.60 -8.04 -13.97
C ARG A 516 -12.70 -8.80 -14.93
N ALA A 517 -12.04 -9.84 -14.42
CA ALA A 517 -11.43 -10.87 -15.24
C ALA A 517 -11.40 -12.23 -14.55
N ILE A 518 -11.22 -13.29 -15.33
CA ILE A 518 -11.01 -14.65 -14.85
C ILE A 518 -9.98 -15.32 -15.75
N TYR A 519 -8.92 -15.82 -15.12
CA TYR A 519 -7.94 -16.70 -15.72
C TYR A 519 -8.34 -18.16 -15.50
N ASP A 520 -8.24 -18.99 -16.54
CA ASP A 520 -8.40 -20.44 -16.45
C ASP A 520 -7.56 -21.15 -17.52
N HIS A 521 -6.56 -21.95 -17.10
CA HIS A 521 -5.73 -22.80 -17.97
C HIS A 521 -5.20 -22.09 -19.23
N GLY A 522 -4.64 -20.89 -19.07
CA GLY A 522 -4.09 -20.09 -20.16
C GLY A 522 -5.06 -19.08 -20.78
N TRP A 523 -6.36 -19.23 -20.57
CA TRP A 523 -7.38 -18.31 -21.10
C TRP A 523 -7.69 -17.21 -20.09
N LEU A 524 -7.91 -15.99 -20.58
CA LEU A 524 -8.34 -14.85 -19.78
C LEU A 524 -9.58 -14.22 -20.42
N ALA A 525 -10.71 -14.21 -19.71
CA ALA A 525 -11.84 -13.36 -20.07
C ALA A 525 -11.82 -12.12 -19.20
N SER A 526 -12.06 -10.95 -19.79
CA SER A 526 -11.94 -9.67 -19.09
C SER A 526 -12.96 -8.66 -19.58
N THR A 527 -13.31 -7.67 -18.76
CA THR A 527 -14.18 -6.57 -19.20
C THR A 527 -13.40 -5.39 -19.75
N THR A 528 -13.88 -4.78 -20.83
CA THR A 528 -13.38 -3.49 -21.32
C THR A 528 -13.69 -2.40 -20.30
N PRO A 529 -12.68 -1.67 -19.79
CA PRO A 529 -12.91 -0.63 -18.80
C PRO A 529 -13.72 0.54 -19.35
N VAL A 530 -14.60 1.08 -18.50
CA VAL A 530 -15.43 2.26 -18.81
C VAL A 530 -14.89 3.50 -18.10
N ASN A 531 -14.56 3.37 -16.81
CA ASN A 531 -14.03 4.46 -15.99
C ASN A 531 -12.53 4.69 -16.25
N LYS A 532 -12.06 5.93 -16.09
CA LYS A 532 -10.64 6.31 -16.23
C LYS A 532 -10.11 6.77 -14.86
N PRO A 533 -8.95 6.31 -14.35
CA PRO A 533 -8.43 6.72 -13.03
C PRO A 533 -8.29 8.21 -12.81
N TRP A 534 -7.99 8.97 -13.87
CA TRP A 534 -7.87 10.43 -13.83
C TRP A 534 -9.19 11.18 -14.02
N LYS A 535 -10.33 10.49 -14.12
CA LYS A 535 -11.64 11.10 -14.31
C LYS A 535 -12.66 10.47 -13.36
N ARG A 536 -13.44 11.30 -12.67
CA ARG A 536 -14.60 10.80 -11.92
C ARG A 536 -15.56 10.07 -12.86
N GLY A 537 -16.03 8.90 -12.45
CA GLY A 537 -17.06 8.17 -13.19
C GLY A 537 -18.32 9.01 -13.33
N ASP A 538 -18.93 9.00 -14.51
CA ASP A 538 -20.18 9.74 -14.77
C ASP A 538 -21.44 8.94 -14.40
N GLY A 539 -21.27 7.69 -13.96
CA GLY A 539 -22.35 6.80 -13.54
C GLY A 539 -23.29 6.39 -14.68
N SER A 540 -22.88 6.59 -15.94
CA SER A 540 -23.72 6.34 -17.12
C SER A 540 -23.93 4.86 -17.43
N LYS A 541 -23.07 3.98 -16.91
CA LYS A 541 -23.14 2.52 -17.08
C LYS A 541 -22.95 1.83 -15.75
N LEU A 542 -23.63 0.71 -15.56
CA LEU A 542 -23.35 -0.18 -14.44
C LEU A 542 -22.19 -1.12 -14.80
N PRO A 543 -21.46 -1.66 -13.81
CA PRO A 543 -20.40 -2.65 -14.05
C PRO A 543 -20.88 -3.82 -14.92
N THR A 544 -22.14 -4.23 -14.78
CA THR A 544 -22.76 -5.31 -15.57
C THR A 544 -22.87 -5.02 -17.06
N ASP A 545 -22.84 -3.74 -17.46
CA ASP A 545 -22.96 -3.31 -18.85
C ASP A 545 -21.60 -3.29 -19.59
N TYR A 546 -20.50 -3.58 -18.89
CA TYR A 546 -19.17 -3.55 -19.47
C TYR A 546 -19.02 -4.70 -20.47
N ALA A 547 -18.52 -4.38 -21.66
CA ALA A 547 -18.28 -5.38 -22.69
C ALA A 547 -17.22 -6.40 -22.23
N TRP A 548 -17.37 -7.65 -22.63
CA TRP A 548 -16.39 -8.70 -22.36
C TRP A 548 -15.51 -8.97 -23.58
N GLU A 549 -14.24 -9.24 -23.29
CA GLU A 549 -13.16 -9.61 -24.18
C GLU A 549 -12.65 -11.00 -23.79
N LEU A 550 -11.93 -11.68 -24.69
CA LEU A 550 -11.35 -13.00 -24.43
C LEU A 550 -9.94 -13.10 -25.04
N TYR A 551 -8.99 -13.66 -24.28
CA TYR A 551 -7.58 -13.76 -24.68
C TYR A 551 -7.02 -15.15 -24.40
N ASP A 552 -6.10 -15.61 -25.23
CA ASP A 552 -5.27 -16.81 -25.01
C ASP A 552 -3.86 -16.37 -24.61
N LEU A 553 -3.58 -16.36 -23.30
CA LEU A 553 -2.31 -15.89 -22.75
C LEU A 553 -1.16 -16.88 -22.99
N GLN A 554 -1.40 -18.08 -23.52
CA GLN A 554 -0.34 -19.00 -23.94
C GLN A 554 0.36 -18.50 -25.21
N HIS A 555 -0.38 -17.79 -26.07
CA HIS A 555 0.12 -17.26 -27.34
C HIS A 555 0.11 -15.73 -27.39
N ASP A 556 -0.54 -15.07 -26.44
CA ASP A 556 -0.62 -13.61 -26.32
C ASP A 556 -0.19 -13.13 -24.94
N PHE A 557 1.13 -13.07 -24.74
CA PHE A 557 1.72 -12.61 -23.47
C PHE A 557 1.20 -11.22 -23.06
N SER A 558 0.92 -10.36 -24.03
CA SER A 558 0.59 -8.94 -23.87
C SER A 558 -0.89 -8.63 -23.70
N GLN A 559 -1.79 -9.61 -23.87
CA GLN A 559 -3.25 -9.38 -23.92
C GLN A 559 -3.61 -8.34 -25.01
N ALA A 560 -3.11 -8.56 -26.23
CA ALA A 560 -3.25 -7.67 -27.37
C ALA A 560 -4.38 -8.06 -28.34
N HIS A 561 -4.78 -9.33 -28.40
CA HIS A 561 -5.70 -9.85 -29.41
C HIS A 561 -6.99 -10.39 -28.80
N ASP A 562 -8.07 -9.61 -28.89
CA ASP A 562 -9.39 -10.04 -28.45
C ASP A 562 -9.98 -11.11 -29.40
N LEU A 563 -10.35 -12.25 -28.82
CA LEU A 563 -10.92 -13.43 -29.45
C LEU A 563 -12.42 -13.59 -29.17
N ALA A 564 -13.06 -12.67 -28.43
CA ALA A 564 -14.46 -12.79 -28.02
C ALA A 564 -15.43 -13.06 -29.18
N SER A 565 -15.22 -12.39 -30.32
CA SER A 565 -16.03 -12.58 -31.53
C SER A 565 -15.78 -13.93 -32.25
N ARG A 566 -14.59 -14.51 -32.05
CA ARG A 566 -14.17 -15.77 -32.68
C ARG A 566 -14.50 -16.99 -31.82
N GLU A 567 -14.50 -16.81 -30.49
CA GLU A 567 -14.68 -17.87 -29.49
C GLU A 567 -15.83 -17.54 -28.51
N PRO A 568 -17.06 -17.23 -29.00
CA PRO A 568 -18.15 -16.77 -28.13
C PRO A 568 -18.65 -17.84 -27.14
N GLY A 569 -18.50 -19.13 -27.49
CA GLY A 569 -18.82 -20.25 -26.59
C GLY A 569 -17.90 -20.28 -25.37
N ARG A 570 -16.58 -20.19 -25.61
CA ARG A 570 -15.57 -20.13 -24.55
C ARG A 570 -15.73 -18.88 -23.69
N LEU A 571 -16.04 -17.73 -24.29
CA LEU A 571 -16.29 -16.52 -23.52
C LEU A 571 -17.47 -16.72 -22.55
N LYS A 572 -18.57 -17.34 -23.01
CA LYS A 572 -19.74 -17.62 -22.16
C LYS A 572 -19.39 -18.57 -21.01
N GLU A 573 -18.55 -19.57 -21.24
CA GLU A 573 -18.04 -20.48 -20.20
C GLU A 573 -17.21 -19.72 -19.16
N MET A 574 -16.27 -18.90 -19.62
CA MET A 574 -15.44 -18.06 -18.75
C MET A 574 -16.28 -17.07 -17.92
N GLN A 575 -17.29 -16.43 -18.52
CA GLN A 575 -18.23 -15.58 -17.77
C GLN A 575 -18.99 -16.35 -16.68
N ALA A 576 -19.34 -17.61 -16.93
CA ALA A 576 -19.97 -18.46 -15.92
C ALA A 576 -18.99 -18.85 -14.80
N LEU A 577 -17.73 -19.15 -15.16
CA LEU A 577 -16.65 -19.38 -14.19
C LEU A 577 -16.42 -18.15 -13.30
N PHE A 578 -16.34 -16.96 -13.90
CA PHE A 578 -16.22 -15.70 -13.14
C PHE A 578 -17.36 -15.56 -12.13
N ARG A 579 -18.62 -15.75 -12.54
CA ARG A 579 -19.76 -15.63 -11.62
C ARG A 579 -19.64 -16.58 -10.43
N ASN A 580 -19.22 -17.82 -10.65
CA ASN A 580 -19.05 -18.81 -9.59
C ASN A 580 -17.92 -18.42 -8.63
N GLU A 581 -16.75 -18.02 -9.15
CA GLU A 581 -15.65 -17.57 -8.29
C GLU A 581 -15.98 -16.26 -7.56
N ALA A 582 -16.72 -15.35 -8.20
CA ALA A 582 -17.19 -14.12 -7.60
C ALA A 582 -18.13 -14.36 -6.40
N GLU A 583 -19.07 -15.30 -6.51
CA GLU A 583 -19.94 -15.69 -5.40
C GLU A 583 -19.16 -16.34 -4.25
N LYS A 584 -18.26 -17.28 -4.57
CA LYS A 584 -17.43 -17.98 -3.56
C LYS A 584 -16.54 -17.02 -2.75
N ASN A 585 -16.08 -15.94 -3.37
CA ASN A 585 -15.12 -15.02 -2.78
C ASN A 585 -15.76 -13.71 -2.29
N HIS A 586 -17.08 -13.57 -2.28
CA HIS A 586 -17.78 -12.35 -1.82
C HIS A 586 -17.46 -11.10 -2.65
N VAL A 587 -17.37 -11.24 -3.98
CA VAL A 587 -17.11 -10.11 -4.89
C VAL A 587 -18.33 -9.20 -5.07
N TYR A 588 -19.54 -9.70 -4.79
CA TYR A 588 -20.77 -8.93 -4.96
C TYR A 588 -21.17 -8.14 -3.70
N PRO A 589 -21.73 -6.92 -3.85
CA PRO A 589 -22.09 -6.26 -5.12
C PRO A 589 -20.88 -5.67 -5.85
N LEU A 590 -20.95 -5.60 -7.18
CA LEU A 590 -19.97 -4.84 -7.98
C LEU A 590 -20.20 -3.35 -7.75
N ASP A 591 -19.13 -2.62 -7.45
CA ASP A 591 -19.18 -1.17 -7.22
C ASP A 591 -18.00 -0.47 -7.91
N ASP A 592 -18.27 0.21 -9.01
CA ASP A 592 -17.31 0.99 -9.79
C ASP A 592 -17.28 2.47 -9.43
N ARG A 593 -18.03 2.89 -8.40
CA ARG A 593 -18.11 4.30 -8.02
C ARG A 593 -16.76 4.74 -7.44
N LEU A 594 -16.16 5.75 -8.06
CA LEU A 594 -15.04 6.53 -7.51
C LEU A 594 -15.52 7.97 -7.25
N THR A 595 -16.54 8.08 -6.39
CA THR A 595 -17.25 9.34 -6.11
C THR A 595 -17.20 9.69 -4.63
N LEU A 596 -17.46 10.96 -4.30
CA LEU A 596 -17.56 11.44 -2.91
C LEU A 596 -18.55 10.61 -2.07
N ALA A 597 -19.58 10.01 -2.68
CA ALA A 597 -20.52 9.15 -1.98
C ALA A 597 -19.85 7.88 -1.41
N ARG A 598 -18.90 7.28 -2.12
CA ARG A 598 -18.16 6.10 -1.65
C ARG A 598 -17.16 6.46 -0.56
N PHE A 599 -16.45 7.58 -0.71
CA PHE A 599 -15.62 8.13 0.37
C PHE A 599 -16.44 8.42 1.63
N GLY A 600 -17.66 8.96 1.46
CA GLY A 600 -18.58 9.20 2.59
C GLY A 600 -19.07 7.92 3.27
N ALA A 601 -19.24 6.82 2.51
CA ALA A 601 -19.60 5.51 3.08
C ALA A 601 -18.46 4.93 3.93
N ALA A 602 -17.21 5.04 3.48
CA ALA A 602 -16.04 4.68 4.29
C ALA A 602 -15.98 5.54 5.56
N GLN A 603 -16.19 6.86 5.42
CA GLN A 603 -16.20 7.79 6.56
C GLN A 603 -17.32 7.49 7.57
N ALA A 604 -18.43 6.87 7.14
CA ALA A 604 -19.54 6.52 8.04
C ALA A 604 -19.17 5.45 9.08
N GLN A 605 -18.03 4.75 8.91
CA GLN A 605 -17.50 3.83 9.92
C GLN A 605 -16.93 4.56 11.15
N HIS A 606 -16.63 5.85 11.02
CA HIS A 606 -15.98 6.63 12.07
C HIS A 606 -17.03 7.19 13.04
N PRO A 607 -16.85 7.04 14.36
CA PRO A 607 -17.72 7.68 15.34
C PRO A 607 -17.65 9.20 15.18
N GLN A 608 -18.81 9.85 15.08
CA GLN A 608 -18.92 11.31 15.00
C GLN A 608 -19.47 11.85 16.31
N HIS A 609 -18.75 12.81 16.90
CA HIS A 609 -19.18 13.54 18.09
C HIS A 609 -19.58 14.98 17.74
N SER A 610 -20.49 15.56 18.52
CA SER A 610 -20.86 16.98 18.40
C SER A 610 -19.78 17.91 18.94
N ASP A 611 -18.95 17.40 19.85
CA ASP A 611 -17.94 18.16 20.59
C ASP A 611 -16.72 17.27 20.81
N TYR A 612 -15.54 17.84 20.63
CA TYR A 612 -14.26 17.19 20.89
C TYR A 612 -13.46 18.04 21.86
N THR A 613 -12.88 17.40 22.87
CA THR A 613 -12.02 18.08 23.85
C THR A 613 -10.63 17.45 23.84
N TYR A 614 -9.63 18.29 23.62
CA TYR A 614 -8.23 17.93 23.71
C TYR A 614 -7.61 18.59 24.94
N TRP A 615 -6.92 17.80 25.77
CA TRP A 615 -6.30 18.28 27.00
C TRP A 615 -4.80 18.43 26.80
N GLY A 616 -4.28 19.62 27.12
CA GLY A 616 -2.85 19.90 26.94
C GLY A 616 -2.41 20.00 25.47
N ALA A 617 -1.10 20.06 25.28
CA ALA A 617 -0.42 19.99 23.98
C ALA A 617 0.17 18.58 23.74
N GLY A 618 0.58 18.28 22.51
CA GLY A 618 1.24 17.03 22.15
C GLY A 618 0.29 15.93 21.65
N THR A 619 -0.98 16.26 21.44
CA THR A 619 -1.92 15.36 20.75
C THR A 619 -1.73 15.48 19.25
N SER A 620 -1.46 14.37 18.57
CA SER A 620 -1.56 14.23 17.10
C SER A 620 -2.43 13.03 16.79
N ILE A 621 -3.46 13.22 15.98
CA ILE A 621 -4.40 12.17 15.61
C ILE A 621 -4.63 12.24 14.10
N PRO A 622 -4.61 11.12 13.37
CA PRO A 622 -5.00 11.08 11.97
C PRO A 622 -6.35 11.78 11.76
N SER A 623 -6.41 12.68 10.79
CA SER A 623 -7.53 13.60 10.58
C SER A 623 -8.90 12.90 10.50
N VAL A 624 -8.93 11.70 9.93
CA VAL A 624 -10.12 10.83 9.81
C VAL A 624 -10.72 10.42 11.16
N ASN A 625 -9.95 10.48 12.25
CA ASN A 625 -10.35 10.13 13.63
C ASN A 625 -10.55 11.35 14.54
N THR A 626 -10.71 12.54 13.95
CA THR A 626 -10.82 13.80 14.69
C THR A 626 -12.09 14.57 14.37
N ALA A 627 -12.25 15.75 15.00
CA ALA A 627 -13.31 16.69 14.68
C ALA A 627 -13.26 17.09 13.19
N GLY A 628 -14.34 16.81 12.45
CA GLY A 628 -14.41 17.20 11.04
C GLY A 628 -14.47 18.73 10.88
N LEU A 629 -13.41 19.35 10.36
CA LEU A 629 -13.35 20.80 10.12
C LEU A 629 -13.57 21.21 8.65
N LEU A 630 -13.76 20.24 7.75
CA LEU A 630 -13.93 20.48 6.32
C LEU A 630 -15.40 20.59 5.90
N ALA A 631 -15.64 21.43 4.89
CA ALA A 631 -16.95 21.69 4.29
C ALA A 631 -18.06 22.03 5.29
N ARG A 632 -17.74 22.79 6.36
CA ARG A 632 -18.68 23.15 7.42
C ARG A 632 -18.23 24.34 8.25
N SER A 633 -19.18 24.93 8.98
CA SER A 633 -18.86 25.87 10.05
C SER A 633 -18.27 25.12 11.25
N PHE A 634 -17.44 25.79 12.04
CA PHE A 634 -16.91 25.22 13.28
C PHE A 634 -16.52 26.31 14.28
N ARG A 635 -16.37 25.93 15.55
CA ARG A 635 -15.72 26.73 16.58
C ARG A 635 -14.58 25.97 17.22
N ILE A 636 -13.47 26.66 17.44
CA ILE A 636 -12.35 26.22 18.27
C ILE A 636 -12.27 27.16 19.48
N THR A 637 -12.32 26.62 20.68
CA THR A 637 -12.15 27.37 21.94
C THR A 637 -10.94 26.83 22.69
N ALA A 638 -9.89 27.63 22.80
CA ALA A 638 -8.66 27.27 23.50
C ALA A 638 -8.50 28.06 24.81
N GLN A 639 -8.27 27.34 25.90
CA GLN A 639 -7.84 27.92 27.17
C GLN A 639 -6.32 27.78 27.24
N VAL A 640 -5.62 28.92 27.23
CA VAL A 640 -4.16 28.98 27.15
C VAL A 640 -3.59 29.91 28.20
N GLU A 641 -2.36 29.63 28.62
CA GLU A 641 -1.51 30.54 29.38
C GLU A 641 -0.43 31.07 28.44
N LEU A 642 -0.47 32.36 28.16
CA LEU A 642 0.42 33.02 27.20
C LEU A 642 1.65 33.60 27.91
N PRO A 643 2.87 33.34 27.40
CA PRO A 643 4.03 34.16 27.72
C PRO A 643 3.96 35.49 26.93
N GLU A 644 4.89 36.41 27.21
CA GLU A 644 5.14 37.54 26.33
C GLU A 644 5.55 37.05 24.93
N ALA A 645 5.02 37.68 23.88
CA ALA A 645 5.30 37.34 22.49
C ALA A 645 5.11 35.84 22.17
N ALA A 646 4.02 35.24 22.65
CA ALA A 646 3.67 33.85 22.37
C ALA A 646 3.72 33.53 20.86
N ASN A 647 4.22 32.35 20.51
CA ASN A 647 4.37 31.88 19.14
C ASN A 647 3.96 30.40 19.01
N GLY A 648 3.64 29.97 17.79
CA GLY A 648 3.35 28.57 17.45
C GLY A 648 1.86 28.22 17.40
N ALA A 649 1.57 27.00 16.92
CA ALA A 649 0.23 26.50 16.65
C ALA A 649 -0.51 26.11 17.93
N VAL A 650 -1.73 26.62 18.12
CA VAL A 650 -2.65 26.13 19.15
C VAL A 650 -3.34 24.87 18.64
N LEU A 651 -3.78 24.89 17.38
CA LEU A 651 -4.32 23.76 16.65
C LEU A 651 -3.93 23.88 15.17
N SER A 652 -3.47 22.79 14.56
CA SER A 652 -3.35 22.67 13.11
C SER A 652 -4.07 21.42 12.59
N LEU A 653 -4.45 21.44 11.32
CA LEU A 653 -5.04 20.32 10.60
C LEU A 653 -4.55 20.35 9.15
N GLY A 654 -3.90 19.28 8.70
CA GLY A 654 -3.37 19.20 7.35
C GLY A 654 -2.00 19.85 7.19
N SER A 655 -1.67 20.23 5.96
CA SER A 655 -0.35 20.76 5.60
C SER A 655 -0.44 22.01 4.73
N ARG A 656 0.71 22.56 4.30
CA ARG A 656 0.76 23.69 3.34
C ARG A 656 0.05 23.39 2.03
N PHE A 657 -0.08 22.11 1.69
CA PHE A 657 -0.75 21.66 0.48
C PHE A 657 -2.27 21.77 0.59
N GLY A 658 -2.81 21.96 1.80
CA GLY A 658 -4.23 21.96 2.10
C GLY A 658 -4.48 21.79 3.61
N GLY A 659 -4.87 22.85 4.33
CA GLY A 659 -5.04 22.73 5.78
C GLY A 659 -5.41 24.01 6.53
N TRP A 660 -5.78 23.86 7.80
CA TRP A 660 -6.10 24.93 8.73
C TRP A 660 -5.00 25.09 9.78
N SER A 661 -4.70 26.32 10.19
CA SER A 661 -3.87 26.59 11.37
C SER A 661 -4.45 27.75 12.18
N PHE A 662 -4.62 27.52 13.48
CA PHE A 662 -4.94 28.55 14.47
C PHE A 662 -3.77 28.68 15.44
N TYR A 663 -3.08 29.82 15.38
CA TYR A 663 -1.76 29.97 15.99
C TYR A 663 -1.50 31.38 16.50
N LEU A 664 -0.37 31.56 17.18
CA LEU A 664 0.14 32.86 17.61
C LEU A 664 1.40 33.21 16.81
N LYS A 665 1.50 34.46 16.38
CA LYS A 665 2.72 35.04 15.80
C LYS A 665 3.06 36.33 16.52
N ASP A 666 4.19 36.35 17.23
CA ASP A 666 4.64 37.48 18.05
C ASP A 666 3.54 38.00 18.99
N GLY A 667 2.83 37.08 19.66
CA GLY A 667 1.73 37.35 20.56
C GLY A 667 0.39 37.67 19.90
N ARG A 668 0.28 37.65 18.57
CA ARG A 668 -0.95 37.95 17.82
C ARG A 668 -1.65 36.65 17.39
N PRO A 669 -2.92 36.43 17.76
CA PRO A 669 -3.71 35.34 17.21
C PRO A 669 -3.91 35.46 15.71
N VAL A 670 -3.75 34.35 15.01
CA VAL A 670 -3.92 34.22 13.56
C VAL A 670 -4.69 32.94 13.24
N ALA A 671 -5.67 33.05 12.35
CA ALA A 671 -6.34 31.92 11.70
C ALA A 671 -5.95 31.92 10.22
N LEU A 672 -5.55 30.75 9.71
CA LEU A 672 -5.10 30.57 8.34
C LEU A 672 -5.74 29.32 7.72
N MET A 673 -6.12 29.44 6.44
CA MET A 673 -6.53 28.34 5.56
C MET A 673 -5.60 28.34 4.36
N ALA A 674 -4.79 27.29 4.20
CA ALA A 674 -4.03 27.02 2.98
C ALA A 674 -4.87 26.16 2.05
N ALA A 675 -5.41 26.70 0.96
CA ALA A 675 -6.17 25.90 0.00
C ALA A 675 -5.26 25.04 -0.90
N SER A 676 -4.05 25.53 -1.16
CA SER A 676 -2.95 24.81 -1.81
C SER A 676 -1.61 25.46 -1.45
N GLN A 677 -0.51 24.88 -1.92
CA GLN A 677 0.85 25.44 -1.84
C GLN A 677 1.08 26.61 -2.81
N LEU A 678 0.14 26.89 -3.73
CA LEU A 678 0.31 27.92 -4.74
C LEU A 678 0.19 29.34 -4.16
N ALA A 679 0.92 30.27 -4.77
CA ALA A 679 0.87 31.66 -4.39
C ALA A 679 -0.56 32.23 -4.51
N GLY A 680 -1.06 32.82 -3.42
CA GLY A 680 -2.40 33.41 -3.38
C GLY A 680 -3.52 32.48 -2.92
N ASP A 681 -3.24 31.18 -2.70
CA ASP A 681 -4.22 30.22 -2.19
C ASP A 681 -4.25 30.11 -0.66
N GLN A 682 -3.48 30.96 0.04
CA GLN A 682 -3.54 31.08 1.50
C GLN A 682 -4.40 32.28 1.90
N SER A 683 -5.39 32.03 2.77
CA SER A 683 -6.23 33.06 3.36
C SER A 683 -5.93 33.19 4.86
N ARG A 684 -5.72 34.42 5.33
CA ARG A 684 -5.34 34.71 6.72
C ARG A 684 -6.18 35.82 7.35
N VAL A 685 -6.52 35.65 8.62
CA VAL A 685 -7.13 36.67 9.48
C VAL A 685 -6.32 36.75 10.77
N ALA A 686 -5.85 37.95 11.12
CA ALA A 686 -4.92 38.15 12.23
C ALA A 686 -5.33 39.33 13.12
N ALA A 687 -5.05 39.20 14.42
CA ALA A 687 -5.22 40.29 15.37
C ALA A 687 -4.24 41.44 15.06
N LYS A 688 -4.72 42.68 15.21
CA LYS A 688 -3.91 43.89 14.94
C LYS A 688 -2.89 44.19 16.04
N ARG A 689 -3.08 43.66 17.25
CA ARG A 689 -2.24 43.90 18.42
C ARG A 689 -1.92 42.58 19.11
N PRO A 690 -0.74 42.45 19.73
CA PRO A 690 -0.42 41.29 20.54
C PRO A 690 -1.28 41.24 21.80
N LEU A 691 -1.52 40.04 22.30
CA LEU A 691 -2.15 39.80 23.61
C LEU A 691 -1.12 39.93 24.74
N GLN A 692 -1.63 40.22 25.94
CA GLN A 692 -0.81 40.26 27.15
C GLN A 692 -0.52 38.85 27.66
N ALA A 693 0.58 38.69 28.39
CA ALA A 693 0.88 37.45 29.07
C ALA A 693 -0.19 37.13 30.15
N GLY A 694 -0.44 35.85 30.38
CA GLY A 694 -1.40 35.36 31.35
C GLY A 694 -2.43 34.39 30.77
N MET A 695 -3.44 34.06 31.58
CA MET A 695 -4.54 33.18 31.16
C MET A 695 -5.43 33.91 30.16
N THR A 696 -5.76 33.23 29.06
CA THR A 696 -6.60 33.77 28.00
C THR A 696 -7.49 32.69 27.42
N LYS A 697 -8.75 33.04 27.16
CA LYS A 697 -9.65 32.24 26.33
C LYS A 697 -9.61 32.75 24.89
N LEU A 698 -9.03 31.96 24.00
CA LEU A 698 -9.01 32.20 22.57
C LEU A 698 -10.17 31.47 21.89
N VAL A 699 -10.89 32.15 21.00
CA VAL A 699 -11.97 31.54 20.22
C VAL A 699 -11.75 31.83 18.75
N PHE A 700 -11.81 30.81 17.91
CA PHE A 700 -11.84 30.93 16.45
C PHE A 700 -13.15 30.31 15.94
N ASP A 701 -14.03 31.16 15.39
CA ASP A 701 -15.21 30.71 14.65
C ASP A 701 -14.96 30.81 13.14
N PHE A 702 -15.35 29.77 12.42
CA PHE A 702 -15.50 29.82 10.97
C PHE A 702 -16.97 29.61 10.60
N ALA A 703 -17.57 30.62 9.98
CA ALA A 703 -18.93 30.57 9.44
C ALA A 703 -18.87 30.25 7.95
N TYR A 704 -19.10 28.98 7.61
CA TYR A 704 -19.06 28.47 6.24
C TYR A 704 -20.28 28.94 5.44
N ASP A 705 -20.05 29.35 4.20
CA ASP A 705 -21.13 29.85 3.32
C ASP A 705 -22.05 28.74 2.79
N GLY A 706 -21.60 27.48 2.84
CA GLY A 706 -22.30 26.34 2.22
C GLY A 706 -21.96 26.21 0.72
N GLY A 707 -21.94 24.97 0.22
CA GLY A 707 -21.55 24.65 -1.16
C GLY A 707 -20.33 23.73 -1.23
N ALA A 708 -19.76 23.53 -2.41
CA ALA A 708 -18.51 22.79 -2.56
C ALA A 708 -17.33 23.76 -2.48
N ASN A 709 -16.35 23.50 -1.60
CA ASN A 709 -15.12 24.31 -1.42
C ASN A 709 -15.38 25.80 -1.17
N ALA A 710 -16.58 26.17 -0.71
CA ALA A 710 -16.98 27.56 -0.52
C ALA A 710 -16.13 28.28 0.53
N GLY A 711 -16.18 29.61 0.51
CA GLY A 711 -15.56 30.45 1.51
C GLY A 711 -16.37 30.53 2.80
N GLY A 712 -16.09 31.58 3.56
CA GLY A 712 -16.79 31.87 4.80
C GLY A 712 -16.17 33.03 5.55
N GLU A 713 -16.71 33.33 6.72
CA GLU A 713 -16.17 34.34 7.62
C GLU A 713 -15.35 33.70 8.75
N MET A 714 -14.11 34.13 8.90
CA MET A 714 -13.26 33.84 10.06
C MET A 714 -13.42 34.95 11.09
N LEU A 715 -13.58 34.56 12.36
CA LEU A 715 -13.71 35.48 13.48
C LEU A 715 -12.87 34.98 14.67
N ILE A 716 -12.02 35.85 15.20
CA ILE A 716 -11.17 35.56 16.35
C ILE A 716 -11.59 36.43 17.54
N ARG A 717 -11.79 35.81 18.70
CA ARG A 717 -12.02 36.49 19.98
C ARG A 717 -10.97 36.11 21.03
N ALA A 718 -10.66 37.06 21.91
CA ALA A 718 -9.93 36.82 23.15
C ALA A 718 -10.78 37.32 24.32
N ASP A 719 -11.05 36.47 25.30
CA ASP A 719 -11.88 36.77 26.48
C ASP A 719 -13.21 37.44 26.09
N ASP A 720 -13.90 36.81 25.12
CA ASP A 720 -15.19 37.23 24.55
C ASP A 720 -15.18 38.54 23.76
N ARG A 721 -14.01 39.16 23.55
CA ARG A 721 -13.87 40.37 22.72
C ARG A 721 -13.38 40.00 21.33
N GLU A 722 -14.04 40.52 20.30
CA GLU A 722 -13.59 40.43 18.92
C GLU A 722 -12.28 41.19 18.71
N ILE A 723 -11.28 40.50 18.16
CA ILE A 723 -9.94 41.05 17.90
C ILE A 723 -9.50 40.96 16.43
N ALA A 724 -10.14 40.08 15.66
CA ALA A 724 -9.94 39.98 14.22
C ALA A 724 -11.17 39.37 13.54
N ARG A 725 -11.47 39.83 12.33
CA ARG A 725 -12.54 39.32 11.47
C ARG A 725 -12.10 39.47 10.03
N GLY A 726 -12.41 38.49 9.19
CA GLY A 726 -12.19 38.58 7.76
C GLY A 726 -12.90 37.47 7.01
N ARG A 727 -13.14 37.71 5.72
CA ARG A 727 -13.80 36.76 4.84
C ARG A 727 -12.78 36.10 3.94
N ILE A 728 -12.94 34.80 3.74
CA ILE A 728 -12.17 34.00 2.78
C ILE A 728 -13.10 33.57 1.65
N THR A 729 -12.57 33.39 0.46
CA THR A 729 -13.37 33.08 -0.73
C THR A 729 -13.53 31.59 -0.98
N ARG A 730 -12.68 30.75 -0.40
CA ARG A 730 -12.64 29.30 -0.65
C ARG A 730 -12.04 28.51 0.51
N THR A 731 -12.33 27.22 0.54
CA THR A 731 -11.78 26.19 1.43
C THR A 731 -11.51 24.90 0.64
N ILE A 732 -11.19 23.80 1.32
CA ILE A 732 -11.02 22.46 0.74
C ILE A 732 -12.07 21.48 1.29
N SER A 733 -12.34 20.42 0.53
CA SER A 733 -13.29 19.35 0.92
C SER A 733 -12.57 18.05 1.31
N LYS A 734 -11.30 17.90 0.92
CA LYS A 734 -10.41 16.81 1.32
C LYS A 734 -9.02 17.36 1.60
N LEU A 735 -8.36 16.75 2.58
CA LEU A 735 -6.95 16.98 2.83
C LEU A 735 -6.11 16.37 1.70
N PRO A 736 -4.97 16.98 1.34
CA PRO A 736 -4.14 16.51 0.25
C PRO A 736 -3.43 15.21 0.54
N GLU A 737 -2.95 15.00 1.77
CA GLU A 737 -2.20 13.81 2.14
C GLU A 737 -3.08 12.91 3.03
N MET A 738 -3.09 11.61 2.76
CA MET A 738 -3.88 10.66 3.56
C MET A 738 -3.36 10.48 4.99
N THR A 739 -2.13 10.93 5.25
CA THR A 739 -1.51 10.92 6.58
C THR A 739 -1.72 12.20 7.37
N ASP A 740 -2.38 13.21 6.79
CA ASP A 740 -2.58 14.50 7.48
C ASP A 740 -3.29 14.31 8.83
N THR A 741 -2.76 14.98 9.86
CA THR A 741 -3.22 14.90 11.24
C THR A 741 -3.91 16.18 11.68
N LEU A 742 -4.64 16.08 12.80
CA LEU A 742 -4.99 17.23 13.64
C LEU A 742 -4.04 17.24 14.84
N ASP A 743 -3.36 18.37 15.04
CA ASP A 743 -2.35 18.52 16.07
C ASP A 743 -2.71 19.64 17.05
N ILE A 744 -2.39 19.44 18.33
CA ILE A 744 -2.66 20.39 19.42
C ILE A 744 -1.35 20.87 20.03
N GLY A 745 -1.07 22.17 19.91
CA GLY A 745 0.13 22.81 20.46
C GLY A 745 1.39 22.67 19.62
N PHE A 746 1.27 22.17 18.40
CA PHE A 746 2.35 22.02 17.42
C PHE A 746 1.73 21.81 16.04
N ASP A 747 2.58 21.68 15.03
CA ASP A 747 2.18 21.35 13.66
C ASP A 747 3.11 20.23 13.18
N ALA A 748 2.57 19.00 13.10
CA ALA A 748 3.36 17.83 12.75
C ALA A 748 3.79 17.85 11.28
N ASP A 749 4.71 16.97 10.92
CA ASP A 749 5.06 16.67 9.54
C ASP A 749 5.39 17.90 8.69
N THR A 750 4.57 18.19 7.65
CA THR A 750 4.69 19.38 6.82
C THR A 750 3.80 20.50 7.37
N PRO A 751 4.36 21.64 7.82
CA PRO A 751 3.56 22.66 8.45
C PRO A 751 2.62 23.36 7.45
N VAL A 752 1.45 23.78 7.94
CA VAL A 752 0.42 24.52 7.19
C VAL A 752 0.91 25.89 6.74
N THR A 753 1.82 26.51 7.50
CA THR A 753 2.35 27.85 7.23
C THR A 753 3.81 27.98 7.67
N ASP A 754 4.54 28.88 7.03
CA ASP A 754 5.93 29.24 7.39
C ASP A 754 6.00 30.35 8.47
N ASP A 755 4.86 30.71 9.07
CA ASP A 755 4.79 31.79 10.07
C ASP A 755 5.37 31.43 11.44
N TYR A 756 5.68 30.15 11.67
CA TYR A 756 6.39 29.64 12.84
C TYR A 756 7.53 28.70 12.43
N ALA A 757 8.45 28.45 13.37
CA ALA A 757 9.56 27.52 13.16
C ALA A 757 9.04 26.09 12.86
N PRO A 758 9.83 25.27 12.12
CA PRO A 758 9.47 23.87 11.86
C PRO A 758 9.03 23.12 13.11
N GLY A 759 7.95 22.34 12.98
CA GLY A 759 7.27 21.67 14.09
C GLY A 759 6.26 22.55 14.85
N GLY A 760 6.19 23.87 14.59
CA GLY A 760 5.11 24.75 15.03
C GLY A 760 4.85 24.82 16.53
N LYS A 761 5.81 24.41 17.37
CA LYS A 761 5.61 24.25 18.82
C LYS A 761 5.09 25.52 19.47
N PHE A 762 3.97 25.41 20.16
CA PHE A 762 3.40 26.51 20.94
C PHE A 762 4.28 26.84 22.14
N THR A 763 4.63 28.12 22.29
CA THR A 763 5.51 28.57 23.37
C THR A 763 4.77 28.80 24.69
N GLY A 764 3.44 28.86 24.67
CA GLY A 764 2.61 28.93 25.87
C GLY A 764 2.17 27.56 26.37
N ARG A 765 1.32 27.56 27.39
CA ARG A 765 0.72 26.32 27.92
C ARG A 765 -0.73 26.20 27.45
N ILE A 766 -1.06 25.11 26.77
CA ILE A 766 -2.44 24.74 26.47
C ILE A 766 -3.02 24.02 27.68
N ILE A 767 -4.15 24.51 28.19
CA ILE A 767 -4.91 23.81 29.23
C ILE A 767 -5.86 22.83 28.55
N ARG A 768 -6.61 23.33 27.58
CA ARG A 768 -7.67 22.61 26.87
C ARG A 768 -8.00 23.30 25.55
N VAL A 769 -8.34 22.50 24.53
CA VAL A 769 -8.93 22.96 23.28
C VAL A 769 -10.24 22.21 23.04
N ASP A 770 -11.33 22.95 22.90
CA ASP A 770 -12.64 22.44 22.52
C ASP A 770 -12.89 22.72 21.04
N VAL A 771 -13.39 21.72 20.32
CA VAL A 771 -13.74 21.83 18.92
C VAL A 771 -15.20 21.41 18.75
N GLU A 772 -16.01 22.36 18.29
CA GLU A 772 -17.44 22.22 18.02
C GLU A 772 -17.66 22.24 16.50
N PRO A 773 -17.61 21.08 15.80
CA PRO A 773 -17.94 21.03 14.38
C PRO A 773 -19.43 21.29 14.18
N GLY A 774 -19.75 22.25 13.31
CA GLY A 774 -21.12 22.48 12.86
C GLY A 774 -21.65 21.32 12.00
N LYS A 775 -22.88 21.46 11.50
CA LYS A 775 -23.43 20.51 10.52
C LYS A 775 -22.60 20.57 9.24
N GLN A 776 -22.26 19.40 8.69
CA GLN A 776 -21.62 19.33 7.39
C GLN A 776 -22.53 19.94 6.32
N GLY A 777 -22.00 20.89 5.56
CA GLY A 777 -22.68 21.39 4.37
C GLY A 777 -22.77 20.26 3.35
N MET A 778 -23.95 20.04 2.76
CA MET A 778 -24.07 19.13 1.62
C MET A 778 -23.13 19.64 0.52
N PRO A 779 -22.14 18.86 0.05
CA PRO A 779 -21.41 19.25 -1.14
C PRO A 779 -22.42 19.34 -2.29
N GLY A 780 -22.62 20.56 -2.80
CA GLY A 780 -23.42 20.75 -4.01
C GLY A 780 -22.80 19.96 -5.17
N PRO A 781 -23.57 19.61 -6.22
CA PRO A 781 -23.01 18.98 -7.39
C PRO A 781 -21.89 19.86 -7.95
N VAL A 782 -20.67 19.32 -7.99
CA VAL A 782 -19.54 19.97 -8.66
C VAL A 782 -19.92 20.03 -10.14
N ALA A 783 -19.95 21.23 -10.71
CA ALA A 783 -20.21 21.41 -12.14
C ALA A 783 -19.17 20.59 -12.92
N ALA A 784 -19.64 19.69 -13.78
CA ALA A 784 -18.78 18.98 -14.71
C ALA A 784 -18.23 19.99 -15.73
N HIS A 785 -16.96 20.33 -15.61
CA HIS A 785 -16.20 21.03 -16.64
C HIS A 785 -15.00 20.18 -17.03
#